data_AF-A0A3L7TH92-F1
#
_entry.id   AF-A0A3L7TH92-F1
#
_cell.length_a   1.000
_cell.length_b   1.000
_cell.length_c   1.000
_cell.angle_alpha   90.00
_cell.angle_beta   90.00
_cell.angle_gamma   90.00
#
_symmetry.space_group_name_H-M   'P 1'
#
loop_
_entity.id
_entity.type
_entity.pdbx_description
1 polymer ?
#
loop_
_entity_poly.entity_id
_entity_poly.type
_entity_poly.pdbx_seq_one_letter_code
_entity_poly.pdbx_strand_id
1 'polypeptide(L)'
;MPWADGRLVTCINTPPSLDATSGCSRGESDALINVEVVRATRAMSISLYTRPIMNSRLRGAMLSLLSIARGLLVAGAVLLVLAAFSRVAWRMLMRDNAHASETVLTVMHWSGDGGQEEDRIVEEALRAFELANPGVRVKRINPGDAGSFYTKLQTMMAAGEAPDVFYVGYERIANFASLDLLLPLDDFVQRESTVAKEDALDLAAFYPQTVEAFRFDGSRVGSGTLFGIPKDFTTVGFYYNKDLFQQAGVPFPTANWTWDEYIHAARALGALPSITGSEFVTWPVMVRTYLRTEGAEAIDDDLNAIRVGEPAAREALEQLRGWRHNEAHTLTSGKSKIATGASVFLGGKVGMAGPFGRWVVPSYRNIPAPSAGGFAWDFAPLPRGKHAANCVLTVSWSIAKHTAHPEESWQLVKWLTNAKSQAANARLGLAIPTLRSVAESPAFLESALPPANNQGFLDAIAAAKVVAWPSDPTFEQLFGSSMDQGLKTGDLTITEAINAFNEKWDAHVNFVPGGMHPEPMRWGIVSAIGIALLGVLLALLAYPFFHAPRARSVRSDERAGYLLASPWILGALLFMAFPILLSLVLSMTDWQGVGPLSAAHWVGSDNYEQLLLRDSRFHTSIRVTLYYAAIAVPGGQLLSLFAALLLAQKVKGVAIFRAAWYLPSVLAGVGVSILWRWVFDSEGGLANRLLELVGIAGPEWFGKDAAIAAPPAFALMGFWLIGGSMMVYLAGIQQIPRDLYEAAEIDGAGPVRRFWRVTLPMLSPVILFNLIMAVIGSFQVFTQAFVMTGGEPGDLTRFYVLYLFNNAFELYDMGYASAMAWILLVVVLLLTAAILRTSSRAVYYEAMKK
;
A
#
# COMPACT_ATOMS: atom_id res chain seq x y z
N MET A 1 28.27 -16.47 -35.94
CA MET A 1 28.55 -16.12 -37.36
C MET A 1 27.36 -15.31 -37.89
N PRO A 2 27.56 -14.35 -38.81
CA PRO A 2 27.10 -12.96 -38.60
C PRO A 2 25.96 -12.46 -39.52
N TRP A 3 25.26 -11.43 -39.02
CA TRP A 3 24.69 -10.22 -39.68
C TRP A 3 23.96 -10.33 -41.04
N ALA A 4 22.69 -9.89 -41.10
CA ALA A 4 22.16 -8.97 -42.13
C ALA A 4 20.68 -8.54 -41.89
N ASP A 5 20.45 -7.23 -42.02
CA ASP A 5 19.32 -6.52 -42.65
C ASP A 5 17.84 -6.72 -42.27
N GLY A 6 17.23 -5.63 -41.76
CA GLY A 6 16.45 -4.72 -42.63
C GLY A 6 14.96 -4.97 -42.88
N ARG A 7 14.12 -4.13 -42.23
CA ARG A 7 12.83 -3.54 -42.70
C ARG A 7 11.62 -4.44 -42.99
N LEU A 8 10.52 -4.18 -42.26
CA LEU A 8 9.11 -4.43 -42.65
C LEU A 8 8.32 -3.18 -42.18
N VAL A 9 7.86 -2.29 -43.06
CA VAL A 9 6.65 -2.31 -43.92
C VAL A 9 5.34 -2.32 -43.11
N THR A 10 4.67 -1.18 -43.15
CA THR A 10 3.29 -0.86 -42.75
C THR A 10 2.28 -1.19 -43.86
N CYS A 11 1.04 -1.60 -43.49
CA CYS A 11 -0.28 -1.17 -44.01
C CYS A 11 -1.38 -2.18 -43.58
N ILE A 12 -2.35 -1.82 -42.71
CA ILE A 12 -3.69 -1.18 -42.92
C ILE A 12 -4.79 -2.14 -43.40
N ASN A 13 -5.88 -2.24 -42.61
CA ASN A 13 -7.28 -2.09 -43.08
C ASN A 13 -8.30 -1.89 -41.93
N THR A 14 -9.02 -0.77 -42.01
CA THR A 14 -10.27 -0.27 -41.34
C THR A 14 -11.53 -0.99 -41.89
N PRO A 15 -12.83 -0.76 -41.49
CA PRO A 15 -13.54 0.48 -41.03
C PRO A 15 -14.77 0.27 -40.05
N PRO A 16 -15.82 1.16 -39.88
CA PRO A 16 -15.96 2.64 -40.01
C PRO A 16 -16.67 3.41 -38.82
N SER A 17 -16.35 4.72 -38.68
CA SER A 17 -17.19 5.94 -38.40
C SER A 17 -18.02 6.07 -37.10
N LEU A 18 -18.10 7.18 -36.32
CA LEU A 18 -18.22 8.64 -36.57
C LEU A 18 -17.83 9.49 -35.33
N ASP A 19 -17.55 10.79 -35.58
CA ASP A 19 -17.53 11.97 -34.68
C ASP A 19 -16.31 12.35 -33.81
N ALA A 20 -15.38 13.01 -34.53
CA ALA A 20 -14.69 14.27 -34.23
C ALA A 20 -15.00 15.03 -32.92
N THR A 21 -13.98 15.19 -32.06
CA THR A 21 -13.23 16.45 -31.78
C THR A 21 -12.58 16.43 -30.39
N SER A 22 -11.34 16.90 -30.33
CA SER A 22 -10.52 17.21 -29.14
C SER A 22 -9.83 16.04 -28.41
N GLY A 23 -8.51 16.16 -28.23
CA GLY A 23 -7.75 15.35 -27.26
C GLY A 23 -6.45 14.73 -27.77
N CYS A 24 -5.47 15.52 -28.22
CA CYS A 24 -4.08 15.06 -28.26
C CYS A 24 -3.28 15.89 -27.25
N SER A 25 -3.06 15.33 -26.06
CA SER A 25 -2.27 15.92 -24.99
C SER A 25 -0.79 15.89 -25.36
N ARG A 26 -0.24 17.08 -25.60
CA ARG A 26 1.19 17.37 -25.57
C ARG A 26 1.70 17.20 -24.14
N GLY A 27 2.40 16.11 -23.87
CA GLY A 27 3.24 15.98 -22.68
C GLY A 27 4.70 16.27 -23.04
N GLU A 28 5.04 17.53 -23.33
CA GLU A 28 6.46 17.93 -23.51
C GLU A 28 6.74 19.45 -23.53
N SER A 29 5.75 20.33 -23.30
CA SER A 29 5.95 21.78 -23.43
C SER A 29 6.33 22.54 -22.15
N ASP A 30 6.10 21.97 -20.96
CA ASP A 30 6.07 22.81 -19.74
C ASP A 30 7.45 23.09 -19.11
N ALA A 31 8.46 22.28 -19.42
CA ALA A 31 9.84 22.52 -18.96
C ALA A 31 10.60 23.54 -19.82
N LEU A 32 10.24 23.68 -21.10
CA LEU A 32 10.91 24.60 -22.03
C LEU A 32 10.39 26.04 -21.92
N ILE A 33 9.11 26.22 -21.56
CA ILE A 33 8.49 27.55 -21.45
C ILE A 33 9.10 28.36 -20.29
N ASN A 34 9.42 27.75 -19.15
CA ASN A 34 10.00 28.48 -18.01
C ASN A 34 11.44 28.95 -18.25
N VAL A 35 12.24 28.21 -19.04
CA VAL A 35 13.62 28.60 -19.36
C VAL A 35 13.67 29.65 -20.47
N GLU A 36 12.78 29.57 -21.47
CA GLU A 36 12.69 30.57 -22.53
C GLU A 36 12.07 31.88 -22.07
N VAL A 37 11.06 31.87 -21.19
CA VAL A 37 10.46 33.12 -20.66
C VAL A 37 11.47 33.86 -19.76
N VAL A 38 12.25 33.15 -18.94
CA VAL A 38 13.30 33.77 -18.11
C VAL A 38 14.48 34.26 -18.97
N ARG A 39 14.87 33.53 -20.04
CA ARG A 39 15.88 33.99 -21.01
C ARG A 39 15.40 35.19 -21.83
N ALA A 40 14.15 35.21 -22.28
CA ALA A 40 13.57 36.33 -23.00
C ALA A 40 13.50 37.58 -22.12
N THR A 41 13.12 37.42 -20.84
CA THR A 41 13.06 38.53 -19.89
C THR A 41 14.45 39.06 -19.52
N ARG A 42 15.46 38.18 -19.37
CA ARG A 42 16.87 38.60 -19.16
C ARG A 42 17.51 39.21 -20.41
N ALA A 43 17.27 38.67 -21.60
CA ALA A 43 17.79 39.20 -22.85
C ALA A 43 17.20 40.60 -23.16
N MET A 44 15.93 40.82 -22.80
CA MET A 44 15.26 42.11 -22.97
C MET A 44 15.74 43.15 -21.94
N SER A 45 16.05 42.75 -20.69
CA SER A 45 16.64 43.65 -19.68
C SER A 45 18.11 44.02 -19.95
N ILE A 46 18.90 43.11 -20.53
CA ILE A 46 20.34 43.34 -20.80
C ILE A 46 20.55 44.21 -22.06
N SER A 47 19.67 44.12 -23.06
CA SER A 47 19.75 44.92 -24.29
C SER A 47 19.38 46.40 -24.10
N LEU A 48 18.57 46.73 -23.09
CA LEU A 48 18.13 48.12 -22.83
C LEU A 48 19.19 49.01 -22.15
N TYR A 49 20.24 48.42 -21.57
CA TYR A 49 21.30 49.14 -20.86
C TYR A 49 22.53 49.45 -21.72
N THR A 50 22.65 48.94 -22.95
CA THR A 50 23.91 48.94 -23.71
C THR A 50 23.92 49.70 -25.04
N ARG A 51 22.92 50.51 -25.38
CA ARG A 51 23.01 51.44 -26.55
C ARG A 51 22.42 52.82 -26.29
N PRO A 52 23.18 53.93 -26.49
CA PRO A 52 22.69 55.29 -26.28
C PRO A 52 22.21 55.92 -27.60
N ILE A 53 21.20 55.35 -28.28
CA ILE A 53 20.51 56.05 -29.39
C ILE A 53 19.04 55.61 -29.44
N MET A 54 18.19 56.14 -28.56
CA MET A 54 16.73 56.03 -28.73
C MET A 54 16.03 57.25 -28.10
N ASN A 55 15.17 57.88 -28.88
CA ASN A 55 14.48 59.13 -28.58
C ASN A 55 13.64 59.00 -27.28
N SER A 56 13.70 60.00 -26.38
CA SER A 56 13.11 59.92 -25.03
C SER A 56 11.60 59.66 -25.01
N ARG A 57 10.88 60.12 -26.05
CA ARG A 57 9.44 59.85 -26.24
C ARG A 57 9.12 58.38 -26.57
N LEU A 58 9.99 57.70 -27.34
CA LEU A 58 9.79 56.29 -27.72
C LEU A 58 10.05 55.34 -26.55
N ARG A 59 11.02 55.66 -25.68
CA ARG A 59 11.25 54.91 -24.43
C ARG A 59 10.05 55.01 -23.47
N GLY A 60 9.46 56.20 -23.34
CA GLY A 60 8.27 56.40 -22.51
C GLY A 60 7.06 55.59 -22.99
N ALA A 61 6.77 55.64 -24.30
CA ALA A 61 5.66 54.90 -24.91
C ALA A 61 5.83 53.37 -24.83
N MET A 62 7.07 52.88 -24.98
CA MET A 62 7.38 51.46 -24.92
C MET A 62 7.32 50.91 -23.48
N LEU A 63 7.75 51.70 -22.49
CA LEU A 63 7.60 51.36 -21.07
C LEU A 63 6.12 51.37 -20.62
N SER A 64 5.30 52.29 -21.13
CA SER A 64 3.86 52.28 -20.87
C SER A 64 3.14 51.12 -21.56
N LEU A 65 3.55 50.73 -22.76
CA LEU A 65 3.03 49.53 -23.43
C LEU A 65 3.41 48.24 -22.68
N LEU A 66 4.63 48.15 -22.16
CA LEU A 66 5.08 47.02 -21.34
C LEU A 66 4.37 46.96 -19.97
N SER A 67 4.06 48.11 -19.36
CA SER A 67 3.29 48.14 -18.10
C SER A 67 1.82 47.78 -18.32
N ILE A 68 1.21 48.22 -19.43
CA ILE A 68 -0.13 47.81 -19.84
C ILE A 68 -0.17 46.31 -20.15
N ALA A 69 0.82 45.79 -20.90
CA ALA A 69 0.91 44.36 -21.20
C ALA A 69 1.10 43.50 -19.94
N ARG A 70 1.94 43.94 -18.99
CA ARG A 70 2.06 43.28 -17.67
C ARG A 70 0.76 43.34 -16.88
N GLY A 71 0.08 44.49 -16.86
CA GLY A 71 -1.23 44.65 -16.21
C GLY A 71 -2.28 43.71 -16.78
N LEU A 72 -2.32 43.58 -18.11
CA LEU A 72 -3.22 42.66 -18.82
C LEU A 72 -2.88 41.19 -18.57
N LEU A 73 -1.60 40.82 -18.49
CA LEU A 73 -1.17 39.46 -18.15
C LEU A 73 -1.53 39.08 -16.71
N VAL A 74 -1.32 40.00 -15.75
CA VAL A 74 -1.71 39.78 -14.34
C VAL A 74 -3.23 39.69 -14.22
N ALA A 75 -3.98 40.59 -14.86
CA ALA A 75 -5.44 40.54 -14.89
C ALA A 75 -5.95 39.24 -15.55
N GLY A 76 -5.32 38.81 -16.64
CA GLY A 76 -5.62 37.55 -17.32
C GLY A 76 -5.34 36.32 -16.46
N ALA A 77 -4.22 36.28 -15.74
CA ALA A 77 -3.88 35.20 -14.82
C ALA A 77 -4.85 35.15 -13.62
N VAL A 78 -5.18 36.31 -13.03
CA VAL A 78 -6.17 36.40 -11.94
C VAL A 78 -7.55 35.99 -12.44
N LEU A 79 -7.97 36.42 -13.63
CA LEU A 79 -9.23 36.01 -14.24
C LEU A 79 -9.27 34.53 -14.57
N LEU A 80 -8.15 33.92 -14.99
CA LEU A 80 -8.05 32.49 -15.22
C LEU A 80 -8.17 31.69 -13.92
N VAL A 81 -7.49 32.14 -12.86
CA VAL A 81 -7.58 31.52 -11.53
C VAL A 81 -9.00 31.67 -10.98
N LEU A 82 -9.56 32.88 -11.00
CA LEU A 82 -10.94 33.14 -10.61
C LEU A 82 -11.90 32.31 -11.46
N ALA A 83 -11.77 32.27 -12.78
CA ALA A 83 -12.61 31.46 -13.65
C ALA A 83 -12.46 29.96 -13.34
N ALA A 84 -11.27 29.45 -13.02
CA ALA A 84 -11.06 28.07 -12.63
C ALA A 84 -11.75 27.75 -11.29
N PHE A 85 -11.54 28.57 -10.26
CA PHE A 85 -12.18 28.41 -8.95
C PHE A 85 -13.69 28.64 -9.01
N SER A 86 -14.16 29.67 -9.73
CA SER A 86 -15.57 29.93 -9.99
C SER A 86 -16.19 28.79 -10.81
N ARG A 87 -15.48 28.17 -11.75
CA ARG A 87 -15.99 27.00 -12.48
C ARG A 87 -16.06 25.76 -11.60
N VAL A 88 -15.12 25.57 -10.68
CA VAL A 88 -15.20 24.49 -9.66
C VAL A 88 -16.34 24.76 -8.68
N ALA A 89 -16.44 25.98 -8.13
CA ALA A 89 -17.51 26.39 -7.23
C ALA A 89 -18.88 26.34 -7.92
N TRP A 90 -18.97 26.78 -9.18
CA TRP A 90 -20.17 26.67 -10.01
C TRP A 90 -20.51 25.22 -10.31
N ARG A 91 -19.53 24.35 -10.60
CA ARG A 91 -19.78 22.91 -10.72
C ARG A 91 -20.25 22.30 -9.42
N MET A 92 -19.75 22.74 -8.27
CA MET A 92 -20.23 22.33 -6.94
C MET A 92 -21.67 22.80 -6.73
N LEU A 93 -21.96 24.09 -6.91
CA LEU A 93 -23.30 24.68 -6.77
C LEU A 93 -24.32 24.14 -7.78
N MET A 94 -23.87 23.83 -9.00
CA MET A 94 -24.71 23.23 -10.04
C MET A 94 -24.79 21.72 -9.93
N ARG A 95 -23.92 21.04 -9.16
CA ARG A 95 -24.07 19.61 -8.87
C ARG A 95 -25.39 19.35 -8.16
N ASP A 96 -25.80 20.28 -7.29
CA ASP A 96 -27.07 20.21 -6.57
C ASP A 96 -28.28 20.59 -7.45
N ASN A 97 -28.08 21.36 -8.53
CA ASN A 97 -29.17 21.87 -9.38
C ASN A 97 -29.34 21.13 -10.73
N ALA A 98 -28.30 20.50 -11.29
CA ALA A 98 -28.35 19.86 -12.61
C ALA A 98 -28.92 18.44 -12.62
N HIS A 99 -28.96 17.78 -11.45
CA HIS A 99 -29.51 16.44 -11.25
C HIS A 99 -30.70 16.41 -10.29
N ALA A 100 -31.42 17.52 -10.12
CA ALA A 100 -32.52 17.63 -9.15
C ALA A 100 -33.68 16.60 -9.37
N SER A 101 -33.65 15.80 -10.44
CA SER A 101 -34.57 14.68 -10.69
C SER A 101 -33.93 13.29 -10.73
N GLU A 102 -32.61 13.14 -10.57
CA GLU A 102 -31.89 11.86 -10.75
C GLU A 102 -31.08 11.53 -9.48
N THR A 103 -31.40 10.41 -8.83
CA THR A 103 -30.69 9.91 -7.65
C THR A 103 -29.33 9.35 -8.07
N VAL A 104 -28.22 9.85 -7.52
CA VAL A 104 -26.88 9.36 -7.85
C VAL A 104 -26.30 8.58 -6.65
N LEU A 105 -26.18 7.26 -6.79
CA LEU A 105 -25.56 6.40 -5.79
C LEU A 105 -24.06 6.25 -6.05
N THR A 106 -23.22 6.48 -5.06
CA THR A 106 -21.79 6.17 -5.10
C THR A 106 -21.54 4.77 -4.58
N VAL A 107 -20.97 3.91 -5.42
CA VAL A 107 -20.71 2.51 -5.09
C VAL A 107 -19.22 2.24 -5.11
N MET A 108 -18.70 1.63 -4.06
CA MET A 108 -17.28 1.33 -3.94
C MET A 108 -17.04 -0.16 -3.71
N HIS A 109 -16.18 -0.76 -4.53
CA HIS A 109 -15.78 -2.16 -4.38
C HIS A 109 -14.31 -2.34 -4.75
N TRP A 110 -13.75 -3.53 -4.52
CA TRP A 110 -12.44 -3.93 -5.03
C TRP A 110 -12.57 -5.12 -5.99
N SER A 111 -11.46 -5.49 -6.62
CA SER A 111 -11.30 -6.75 -7.34
C SER A 111 -10.20 -7.58 -6.67
N GLY A 112 -10.49 -8.85 -6.37
CA GLY A 112 -9.49 -9.79 -5.86
C GLY A 112 -8.58 -10.32 -6.97
N ASP A 113 -8.06 -11.54 -6.80
CA ASP A 113 -7.28 -12.26 -7.83
C ASP A 113 -8.10 -12.58 -9.10
N GLY A 114 -9.42 -12.36 -9.08
CA GLY A 114 -10.27 -12.32 -10.28
C GLY A 114 -10.03 -11.11 -11.19
N GLY A 115 -9.29 -10.10 -10.72
CA GLY A 115 -8.79 -8.98 -11.51
C GLY A 115 -9.88 -8.22 -12.28
N GLN A 116 -9.63 -7.94 -13.57
CA GLN A 116 -10.54 -7.21 -14.44
C GLN A 116 -11.86 -7.96 -14.71
N GLU A 117 -11.90 -9.28 -14.52
CA GLU A 117 -13.10 -10.06 -14.81
C GLU A 117 -14.16 -9.91 -13.71
N GLU A 118 -13.76 -9.95 -12.44
CA GLU A 118 -14.66 -9.59 -11.32
C GLU A 118 -15.17 -8.15 -11.50
N ASP A 119 -14.26 -7.25 -11.91
CA ASP A 119 -14.58 -5.85 -12.13
C ASP A 119 -15.72 -5.66 -13.14
N ARG A 120 -15.61 -6.38 -14.26
CA ARG A 120 -16.57 -6.35 -15.35
C ARG A 120 -17.93 -6.92 -14.94
N ILE A 121 -17.96 -7.97 -14.11
CA ILE A 121 -19.23 -8.55 -13.63
C ILE A 121 -19.99 -7.53 -12.78
N VAL A 122 -19.30 -6.87 -11.84
CA VAL A 122 -19.93 -5.83 -11.01
C VAL A 122 -20.36 -4.66 -11.88
N GLU A 123 -19.53 -4.19 -12.82
CA GLU A 123 -19.90 -3.11 -13.73
C GLU A 123 -21.12 -3.43 -14.59
N GLU A 124 -21.21 -4.64 -15.14
CA GLU A 124 -22.37 -5.09 -15.92
C GLU A 124 -23.63 -5.18 -15.05
N ALA A 125 -23.51 -5.66 -13.81
CA ALA A 125 -24.61 -5.69 -12.86
C ALA A 125 -25.12 -4.28 -12.52
N LEU A 126 -24.21 -3.32 -12.30
CA LEU A 126 -24.53 -1.92 -12.04
C LEU A 126 -25.20 -1.24 -13.24
N ARG A 127 -24.70 -1.46 -14.47
CA ARG A 127 -25.35 -0.93 -15.68
C ARG A 127 -26.74 -1.52 -15.88
N ALA A 128 -26.92 -2.80 -15.60
CA ALA A 128 -28.23 -3.45 -15.69
C ALA A 128 -29.21 -2.90 -14.62
N PHE A 129 -28.70 -2.56 -13.43
CA PHE A 129 -29.49 -1.90 -12.39
C PHE A 129 -29.96 -0.51 -12.83
N GLU A 130 -29.08 0.32 -13.40
CA GLU A 130 -29.44 1.65 -13.93
C GLU A 130 -30.53 1.55 -15.02
N LEU A 131 -30.42 0.56 -15.91
CA LEU A 131 -31.42 0.33 -16.95
C LEU A 131 -32.79 -0.10 -16.39
N ALA A 132 -32.79 -0.87 -15.30
CA ALA A 132 -34.02 -1.32 -14.64
C ALA A 132 -34.67 -0.23 -13.77
N ASN A 133 -33.90 0.79 -13.34
CA ASN A 133 -34.34 1.85 -12.44
C ASN A 133 -34.14 3.23 -13.08
N PRO A 134 -35.00 3.61 -14.06
CA PRO A 134 -34.90 4.90 -14.73
C PRO A 134 -35.11 6.03 -13.72
N GLY A 135 -34.05 6.78 -13.42
CA GLY A 135 -34.00 7.80 -12.36
C GLY A 135 -32.89 7.58 -11.34
N VAL A 136 -32.22 6.42 -11.36
CA VAL A 136 -31.04 6.14 -10.53
C VAL A 136 -29.79 6.01 -11.41
N ARG A 137 -28.74 6.74 -11.06
CA ARG A 137 -27.41 6.66 -11.68
C ARG A 137 -26.40 6.14 -10.66
N VAL A 138 -25.47 5.31 -11.09
CA VAL A 138 -24.46 4.72 -10.23
C VAL A 138 -23.06 5.23 -10.58
N LYS A 139 -22.44 5.93 -9.63
CA LYS A 139 -21.03 6.31 -9.67
C LYS A 139 -20.18 5.21 -9.04
N ARG A 140 -19.58 4.39 -9.89
CA ARG A 140 -18.71 3.26 -9.52
C ARG A 140 -17.28 3.73 -9.20
N ILE A 141 -16.71 3.22 -8.11
CA ILE A 141 -15.30 3.42 -7.70
C ILE A 141 -14.66 2.05 -7.40
N ASN A 142 -13.63 1.68 -8.17
CA ASN A 142 -12.78 0.52 -7.85
C ASN A 142 -11.30 0.92 -7.83
N PRO A 143 -10.64 0.87 -6.65
CA PRO A 143 -9.21 1.16 -6.51
C PRO A 143 -8.26 0.05 -6.96
N GLY A 144 -8.75 -1.12 -7.34
CA GLY A 144 -7.96 -2.30 -7.69
C GLY A 144 -8.05 -3.35 -6.59
N ASP A 145 -7.22 -3.20 -5.54
CA ASP A 145 -7.09 -4.17 -4.45
C ASP A 145 -7.77 -3.71 -3.13
N ALA A 146 -7.92 -4.65 -2.19
CA ALA A 146 -8.56 -4.41 -0.89
C ALA A 146 -7.81 -3.40 0.01
N GLY A 147 -6.48 -3.34 -0.04
CA GLY A 147 -5.70 -2.41 0.78
C GLY A 147 -5.85 -0.96 0.32
N SER A 148 -5.71 -0.74 -0.99
CA SER A 148 -6.00 0.54 -1.63
C SER A 148 -7.46 0.95 -1.44
N PHE A 149 -8.37 -0.03 -1.41
CA PHE A 149 -9.78 0.16 -1.13
C PHE A 149 -10.03 0.74 0.26
N TYR A 150 -9.55 0.10 1.32
CA TYR A 150 -9.82 0.58 2.69
C TYR A 150 -9.19 1.94 2.97
N THR A 151 -7.98 2.19 2.45
CA THR A 151 -7.33 3.52 2.54
C THR A 151 -8.20 4.61 1.93
N LYS A 152 -8.74 4.36 0.74
CA LYS A 152 -9.59 5.33 0.04
C LYS A 152 -10.97 5.46 0.70
N LEU A 153 -11.55 4.35 1.17
CA LEU A 153 -12.84 4.33 1.87
C LEU A 153 -12.76 5.18 3.14
N GLN A 154 -11.73 4.97 3.95
CA GLN A 154 -11.44 5.77 5.15
C GLN A 154 -11.30 7.25 4.82
N THR A 155 -10.53 7.59 3.77
CA THR A 155 -10.35 8.98 3.34
C THR A 155 -11.67 9.64 2.94
N MET A 156 -12.51 8.93 2.19
CA MET A 156 -13.83 9.42 1.78
C MET A 156 -14.78 9.60 2.97
N MET A 157 -14.78 8.65 3.91
CA MET A 157 -15.56 8.74 5.14
C MET A 157 -15.13 9.91 6.02
N ALA A 158 -13.82 10.11 6.21
CA ALA A 158 -13.28 11.25 6.94
C ALA A 158 -13.60 12.60 6.27
N ALA A 159 -13.70 12.62 4.94
CA ALA A 159 -14.10 13.80 4.17
C ALA A 159 -15.61 14.09 4.23
N GLY A 160 -16.43 13.22 4.83
CA GLY A 160 -17.88 13.33 4.83
C GLY A 160 -18.54 13.01 3.49
N GLU A 161 -17.81 12.35 2.58
CA GLU A 161 -18.28 11.92 1.25
C GLU A 161 -18.24 10.38 1.14
N ALA A 162 -18.72 9.68 2.18
CA ALA A 162 -18.75 8.22 2.19
C ALA A 162 -19.54 7.67 0.98
N PRO A 163 -19.11 6.56 0.34
CA PRO A 163 -19.92 5.85 -0.64
C PRO A 163 -21.25 5.39 -0.02
N ASP A 164 -22.33 5.40 -0.79
CA ASP A 164 -23.64 4.94 -0.35
C ASP A 164 -23.66 3.43 -0.08
N VAL A 165 -23.06 2.65 -1.00
CA VAL A 165 -22.97 1.19 -0.92
C VAL A 165 -21.52 0.76 -1.15
N PHE A 166 -20.98 -0.10 -0.28
CA PHE A 166 -19.61 -0.54 -0.40
C PHE A 166 -19.34 -1.92 0.19
N TYR A 167 -18.22 -2.53 -0.21
CA TYR A 167 -17.78 -3.80 0.35
C TYR A 167 -17.25 -3.66 1.78
N VAL A 168 -17.61 -4.64 2.63
CA VAL A 168 -17.02 -4.83 3.96
C VAL A 168 -16.70 -6.30 4.14
N GLY A 169 -15.43 -6.62 4.38
CA GLY A 169 -15.01 -7.97 4.79
C GLY A 169 -15.50 -8.29 6.20
N TYR A 170 -15.84 -9.56 6.46
CA TYR A 170 -16.40 -9.96 7.75
C TYR A 170 -15.46 -9.64 8.93
N GLU A 171 -14.15 -9.65 8.70
CA GLU A 171 -13.12 -9.33 9.68
C GLU A 171 -13.14 -7.87 10.13
N ARG A 172 -13.80 -6.97 9.37
CA ARG A 172 -13.92 -5.55 9.67
C ARG A 172 -15.29 -5.12 10.15
N ILE A 173 -16.26 -6.04 10.23
CA ILE A 173 -17.63 -5.67 10.57
C ILE A 173 -17.74 -5.06 11.97
N ALA A 174 -17.02 -5.63 12.95
CA ALA A 174 -16.99 -5.13 14.32
C ALA A 174 -16.44 -3.69 14.37
N ASN A 175 -15.36 -3.40 13.63
CA ASN A 175 -14.75 -2.08 13.59
C ASN A 175 -15.72 -1.06 13.00
N PHE A 176 -16.27 -1.33 11.80
CA PHE A 176 -17.15 -0.39 11.12
C PHE A 176 -18.47 -0.18 11.88
N ALA A 177 -19.03 -1.23 12.49
CA ALA A 177 -20.25 -1.13 13.29
C ALA A 177 -20.02 -0.37 14.61
N SER A 178 -18.90 -0.62 15.31
CA SER A 178 -18.55 0.10 16.55
C SER A 178 -18.32 1.60 16.33
N LEU A 179 -17.92 1.98 15.12
CA LEU A 179 -17.72 3.36 14.69
C LEU A 179 -19.00 4.04 14.17
N ASP A 180 -20.15 3.34 14.24
CA ASP A 180 -21.45 3.78 13.70
C ASP A 180 -21.39 4.19 12.21
N LEU A 181 -20.55 3.50 11.41
CA LEU A 181 -20.37 3.82 9.99
C LEU A 181 -21.36 3.09 9.07
N LEU A 182 -22.05 2.06 9.59
CA LEU A 182 -22.92 1.19 8.81
C LEU A 182 -24.39 1.36 9.20
N LEU A 183 -25.27 1.37 8.20
CA LEU A 183 -26.71 1.38 8.39
C LEU A 183 -27.19 -0.01 8.86
N PRO A 184 -27.92 -0.12 9.99
CA PRO A 184 -28.61 -1.35 10.38
C PRO A 184 -29.62 -1.81 9.31
N LEU A 185 -29.61 -3.09 8.96
CA LEU A 185 -30.40 -3.65 7.85
C LEU A 185 -31.60 -4.50 8.30
N ASP A 186 -31.76 -4.77 9.61
CA ASP A 186 -32.82 -5.66 10.12
C ASP A 186 -34.23 -5.16 9.73
N ASP A 187 -34.50 -3.85 9.83
CA ASP A 187 -35.80 -3.27 9.45
C ASP A 187 -36.09 -3.42 7.95
N PHE A 188 -35.07 -3.30 7.10
CA PHE A 188 -35.20 -3.51 5.66
C PHE A 188 -35.55 -4.96 5.34
N VAL A 189 -34.82 -5.91 5.93
CA VAL A 189 -35.06 -7.34 5.77
C VAL A 189 -36.44 -7.73 6.29
N GLN A 190 -36.85 -7.22 7.45
CA GLN A 190 -38.15 -7.51 8.03
C GLN A 190 -39.29 -7.04 7.10
N ARG A 191 -39.16 -5.87 6.47
CA ARG A 191 -40.15 -5.37 5.50
C ARG A 191 -40.30 -6.30 4.29
N GLU A 192 -39.22 -6.86 3.77
CA GLU A 192 -39.27 -7.82 2.65
C GLU A 192 -40.03 -9.09 3.03
N SER A 193 -39.86 -9.60 4.26
CA SER A 193 -40.53 -10.82 4.72
C SER A 193 -42.06 -10.70 4.82
N THR A 194 -42.57 -9.47 4.93
CA THR A 194 -44.02 -9.19 5.08
C THR A 194 -44.77 -9.00 3.76
N VAL A 195 -44.06 -8.76 2.65
CA VAL A 195 -44.66 -8.54 1.34
C VAL A 195 -44.17 -9.62 0.40
N ALA A 196 -45.03 -10.56 0.02
CA ALA A 196 -44.71 -11.61 -0.95
C ALA A 196 -44.45 -11.01 -2.35
N LYS A 197 -43.26 -10.44 -2.53
CA LYS A 197 -42.73 -9.96 -3.83
C LYS A 197 -41.81 -11.04 -4.39
N GLU A 198 -41.86 -11.22 -5.70
CA GLU A 198 -41.02 -12.17 -6.43
C GLU A 198 -39.52 -11.85 -6.30
N ASP A 199 -39.18 -10.57 -6.09
CA ASP A 199 -37.81 -10.06 -5.89
C ASP A 199 -37.45 -9.79 -4.41
N ALA A 200 -38.20 -10.36 -3.45
CA ALA A 200 -37.92 -10.17 -2.03
C ALA A 200 -36.60 -10.85 -1.63
N LEU A 201 -35.80 -10.17 -0.79
CA LEU A 201 -34.60 -10.77 -0.21
C LEU A 201 -35.00 -11.70 0.94
N ASP A 202 -34.80 -13.01 0.77
CA ASP A 202 -35.01 -14.00 1.81
C ASP A 202 -33.69 -14.50 2.39
N LEU A 203 -33.33 -14.05 3.59
CA LEU A 203 -32.12 -14.51 4.28
C LEU A 203 -32.19 -15.98 4.69
N ALA A 204 -33.39 -16.57 4.81
CA ALA A 204 -33.50 -18.00 5.09
C ALA A 204 -32.98 -18.85 3.93
N ALA A 205 -32.99 -18.33 2.70
CA ALA A 205 -32.42 -18.99 1.51
C ALA A 205 -30.88 -18.94 1.45
N PHE A 206 -30.24 -18.14 2.30
CA PHE A 206 -28.78 -18.02 2.37
C PHE A 206 -28.19 -19.08 3.31
N TYR A 207 -26.92 -19.42 3.15
CA TYR A 207 -26.21 -20.17 4.19
C TYR A 207 -26.12 -19.33 5.48
N PRO A 208 -26.60 -19.83 6.64
CA PRO A 208 -26.75 -19.04 7.86
C PRO A 208 -25.42 -18.45 8.33
N GLN A 209 -24.32 -19.21 8.22
CA GLN A 209 -22.99 -18.77 8.61
C GLN A 209 -22.53 -17.52 7.85
N THR A 210 -22.98 -17.35 6.60
CA THR A 210 -22.61 -16.17 5.79
C THR A 210 -23.37 -14.92 6.23
N VAL A 211 -24.59 -15.08 6.75
CA VAL A 211 -25.39 -13.97 7.29
C VAL A 211 -24.90 -13.60 8.68
N GLU A 212 -24.62 -14.60 9.52
CA GLU A 212 -24.03 -14.44 10.86
C GLU A 212 -22.72 -13.65 10.81
N ALA A 213 -21.90 -13.84 9.77
CA ALA A 213 -20.64 -13.13 9.56
C ALA A 213 -20.79 -11.59 9.52
N PHE A 214 -22.00 -11.08 9.26
CA PHE A 214 -22.29 -9.64 9.19
C PHE A 214 -23.25 -9.17 10.29
N ARG A 215 -23.45 -9.98 11.32
CA ARG A 215 -24.15 -9.59 12.54
C ARG A 215 -23.16 -9.19 13.63
N PHE A 216 -23.43 -8.10 14.32
CA PHE A 216 -22.64 -7.63 15.46
C PHE A 216 -23.53 -7.18 16.61
N ASP A 217 -23.24 -7.65 17.83
CA ASP A 217 -24.02 -7.36 19.05
C ASP A 217 -23.42 -6.27 19.94
N GLY A 218 -22.32 -5.65 19.51
CA GLY A 218 -21.55 -4.67 20.28
C GLY A 218 -20.28 -5.25 20.91
N SER A 219 -20.16 -6.57 20.98
CA SER A 219 -18.96 -7.25 21.48
C SER A 219 -18.47 -8.38 20.57
N ARG A 220 -19.38 -9.10 19.90
CA ARG A 220 -19.06 -10.27 19.08
C ARG A 220 -19.71 -10.24 17.71
N VAL A 221 -18.95 -10.71 16.72
CA VAL A 221 -19.45 -11.03 15.37
C VAL A 221 -20.18 -12.37 15.42
N GLY A 222 -21.30 -12.48 14.69
CA GLY A 222 -22.12 -13.70 14.63
C GLY A 222 -23.53 -13.51 15.18
N SER A 223 -23.78 -12.48 15.97
CA SER A 223 -25.05 -12.24 16.65
C SER A 223 -25.40 -10.74 16.66
N GLY A 224 -26.64 -10.39 16.98
CA GLY A 224 -27.08 -8.99 17.04
C GLY A 224 -27.50 -8.40 15.69
N THR A 225 -27.26 -7.10 15.52
CA THR A 225 -27.74 -6.29 14.39
C THR A 225 -27.03 -6.66 13.11
N LEU A 226 -27.78 -6.76 12.00
CA LEU A 226 -27.24 -7.04 10.67
C LEU A 226 -26.76 -5.74 10.00
N PHE A 227 -25.51 -5.72 9.53
CA PHE A 227 -24.91 -4.53 8.92
C PHE A 227 -24.51 -4.69 7.45
N GLY A 228 -24.62 -5.90 6.89
CA GLY A 228 -24.30 -6.16 5.50
C GLY A 228 -25.00 -7.41 4.95
N ILE A 229 -25.20 -7.45 3.63
CA ILE A 229 -25.72 -8.64 2.94
C ILE A 229 -24.56 -9.36 2.25
N PRO A 230 -24.30 -10.65 2.56
CA PRO A 230 -23.15 -11.37 2.04
C PRO A 230 -23.25 -11.57 0.52
N LYS A 231 -22.21 -11.16 -0.21
CA LYS A 231 -22.18 -11.24 -1.68
C LYS A 231 -21.84 -12.65 -2.17
N ASP A 232 -20.90 -13.29 -1.48
CA ASP A 232 -20.35 -14.61 -1.74
C ASP A 232 -19.55 -15.06 -0.51
N PHE A 233 -19.03 -16.28 -0.51
CA PHE A 233 -18.14 -16.77 0.53
C PHE A 233 -17.22 -17.87 0.03
N THR A 234 -16.37 -18.39 0.88
CA THR A 234 -15.61 -19.62 0.62
C THR A 234 -15.36 -20.40 1.90
N THR A 235 -15.25 -21.72 1.74
CA THR A 235 -14.56 -22.63 2.66
C THR A 235 -13.11 -22.78 2.23
N VAL A 236 -12.25 -23.36 3.09
CA VAL A 236 -10.83 -23.54 2.77
C VAL A 236 -10.44 -25.00 2.59
N GLY A 237 -9.39 -25.22 1.80
CA GLY A 237 -8.80 -26.52 1.52
C GLY A 237 -7.49 -26.36 0.74
N PHE A 238 -7.03 -27.42 0.09
CA PHE A 238 -5.77 -27.45 -0.64
C PHE A 238 -6.00 -27.61 -2.13
N TYR A 239 -5.22 -26.90 -2.94
CA TYR A 239 -5.11 -27.17 -4.37
C TYR A 239 -3.93 -28.09 -4.59
N TYR A 240 -4.08 -29.09 -5.45
CA TYR A 240 -3.05 -30.12 -5.63
C TYR A 240 -2.75 -30.41 -7.08
N ASN A 241 -1.49 -30.71 -7.37
CA ASN A 241 -0.99 -31.05 -8.69
C ASN A 241 -1.17 -32.56 -8.94
N LYS A 242 -2.10 -32.91 -9.83
CA LYS A 242 -2.48 -34.30 -10.12
C LYS A 242 -1.33 -35.08 -10.75
N ASP A 243 -0.52 -34.42 -11.58
CA ASP A 243 0.59 -35.05 -12.29
C ASP A 243 1.69 -35.43 -11.30
N LEU A 244 1.98 -34.57 -10.30
CA LEU A 244 2.93 -34.88 -9.23
C LEU A 244 2.43 -36.00 -8.31
N PHE A 245 1.13 -36.03 -7.99
CA PHE A 245 0.54 -37.13 -7.22
C PHE A 245 0.70 -38.48 -7.94
N GLN A 246 0.43 -38.51 -9.25
CA GLN A 246 0.63 -39.70 -10.07
C GLN A 246 2.12 -40.11 -10.13
N GLN A 247 3.02 -39.13 -10.28
CA GLN A 247 4.45 -39.37 -10.31
C GLN A 247 4.99 -39.93 -8.98
N ALA A 248 4.49 -39.41 -7.85
CA ALA A 248 4.84 -39.88 -6.51
C ALA A 248 4.14 -41.20 -6.12
N GLY A 249 3.19 -41.69 -6.92
CA GLY A 249 2.47 -42.93 -6.66
C GLY A 249 1.53 -42.86 -5.44
N VAL A 250 1.08 -41.66 -5.07
CA VAL A 250 0.14 -41.45 -3.95
C VAL A 250 -1.29 -41.28 -4.44
N PRO A 251 -2.29 -41.83 -3.71
CA PRO A 251 -3.69 -41.66 -4.09
C PRO A 251 -4.11 -40.18 -4.02
N PHE A 252 -5.07 -39.80 -4.85
CA PHE A 252 -5.63 -38.45 -4.79
C PHE A 252 -6.41 -38.23 -3.48
N PRO A 253 -6.46 -36.99 -2.97
CA PRO A 253 -7.24 -36.65 -1.79
C PRO A 253 -8.71 -37.05 -1.91
N THR A 254 -9.28 -37.59 -0.84
CA THR A 254 -10.71 -37.93 -0.76
C THR A 254 -11.47 -36.88 0.04
N ALA A 255 -12.81 -36.92 0.03
CA ALA A 255 -13.62 -35.94 0.76
C ALA A 255 -13.36 -35.92 2.28
N ASN A 256 -12.96 -37.05 2.86
CA ASN A 256 -12.78 -37.23 4.31
C ASN A 256 -11.34 -37.60 4.69
N TRP A 257 -10.36 -37.20 3.86
CA TRP A 257 -8.95 -37.47 4.13
C TRP A 257 -8.44 -36.79 5.41
N THR A 258 -7.44 -37.39 6.06
CA THR A 258 -6.91 -36.96 7.37
C THR A 258 -5.61 -36.17 7.27
N TRP A 259 -5.23 -35.49 8.36
CA TRP A 259 -3.90 -34.89 8.47
C TRP A 259 -2.75 -35.90 8.28
N ASP A 260 -2.94 -37.16 8.67
CA ASP A 260 -1.97 -38.23 8.45
C ASP A 260 -1.81 -38.57 6.96
N GLU A 261 -2.91 -38.65 6.22
CA GLU A 261 -2.90 -38.87 4.77
C GLU A 261 -2.32 -37.67 4.03
N TYR A 262 -2.67 -36.45 4.47
CA TYR A 262 -2.11 -35.21 3.95
C TYR A 262 -0.58 -35.18 4.10
N ILE A 263 -0.06 -35.44 5.31
CA ILE A 263 1.38 -35.37 5.54
C ILE A 263 2.12 -36.53 4.86
N HIS A 264 1.50 -37.71 4.75
CA HIS A 264 2.03 -38.82 3.96
C HIS A 264 2.18 -38.43 2.48
N ALA A 265 1.14 -37.82 1.89
CA ALA A 265 1.20 -37.31 0.53
C ALA A 265 2.27 -36.22 0.38
N ALA A 266 2.33 -35.25 1.31
CA ALA A 266 3.33 -34.19 1.29
C ALA A 266 4.77 -34.74 1.33
N ARG A 267 5.06 -35.74 2.19
CA ARG A 267 6.37 -36.41 2.24
C ARG A 267 6.72 -37.12 0.94
N ALA A 268 5.78 -37.86 0.37
CA ALA A 268 6.00 -38.58 -0.89
C ALA A 268 6.25 -37.63 -2.07
N LEU A 269 5.52 -36.52 -2.13
CA LEU A 269 5.72 -35.47 -3.13
C LEU A 269 7.07 -34.75 -2.92
N GLY A 270 7.42 -34.44 -1.68
CA GLY A 270 8.70 -33.82 -1.32
C GLY A 270 9.93 -34.70 -1.55
N ALA A 271 9.74 -36.02 -1.72
CA ALA A 271 10.80 -36.93 -2.12
C ALA A 271 11.13 -36.84 -3.63
N LEU A 272 10.27 -36.21 -4.43
CA LEU A 272 10.55 -35.97 -5.85
C LEU A 272 11.64 -34.91 -6.03
N PRO A 273 12.52 -35.03 -7.04
CA PRO A 273 13.60 -34.08 -7.24
C PRO A 273 13.10 -32.65 -7.48
N SER A 274 13.60 -31.69 -6.69
CA SER A 274 13.27 -30.26 -6.81
C SER A 274 11.77 -29.93 -6.63
N ILE A 275 11.04 -30.74 -5.87
CA ILE A 275 9.63 -30.52 -5.53
C ILE A 275 9.51 -30.34 -4.02
N THR A 276 8.63 -29.43 -3.59
CA THR A 276 8.18 -29.35 -2.21
C THR A 276 6.79 -29.96 -2.08
N GLY A 277 6.56 -30.76 -1.03
CA GLY A 277 5.33 -31.50 -0.83
C GLY A 277 4.09 -30.63 -0.77
N SER A 278 4.06 -29.66 0.14
CA SER A 278 2.92 -28.76 0.30
C SER A 278 3.31 -27.37 0.83
N GLU A 279 2.66 -26.32 0.35
CA GLU A 279 2.59 -25.04 1.08
C GLU A 279 1.43 -25.11 2.06
N PHE A 280 1.75 -24.91 3.35
CA PHE A 280 0.74 -24.66 4.39
C PHE A 280 0.71 -23.16 4.72
N VAL A 281 -0.43 -22.50 4.62
CA VAL A 281 -0.55 -21.07 4.93
C VAL A 281 -0.83 -20.86 6.42
N THR A 282 -0.05 -19.99 7.07
CA THR A 282 -0.10 -19.74 8.53
C THR A 282 -0.79 -18.43 8.90
N TRP A 283 -1.73 -17.95 8.08
CA TRP A 283 -2.55 -16.80 8.46
C TRP A 283 -3.27 -17.07 9.80
N PRO A 284 -3.51 -16.05 10.64
CA PRO A 284 -4.17 -16.24 11.94
C PRO A 284 -5.42 -17.10 11.88
N VAL A 285 -6.32 -16.82 10.93
CA VAL A 285 -7.56 -17.59 10.73
C VAL A 285 -7.29 -19.04 10.27
N MET A 286 -6.24 -19.29 9.49
CA MET A 286 -5.87 -20.65 9.04
C MET A 286 -5.27 -21.47 10.19
N VAL A 287 -4.40 -20.85 11.00
CA VAL A 287 -3.85 -21.48 12.21
C VAL A 287 -4.98 -21.83 13.18
N ARG A 288 -5.91 -20.91 13.40
CA ARG A 288 -7.07 -21.15 14.26
C ARG A 288 -8.00 -22.24 13.70
N THR A 289 -8.21 -22.26 12.39
CA THR A 289 -8.99 -23.33 11.73
C THR A 289 -8.33 -24.69 11.90
N TYR A 290 -7.00 -24.78 11.76
CA TYR A 290 -6.25 -26.00 12.04
C TYR A 290 -6.38 -26.45 13.49
N LEU A 291 -6.22 -25.56 14.47
CA LEU A 291 -6.40 -25.86 15.89
C LEU A 291 -7.76 -26.50 16.16
N ARG A 292 -8.84 -25.98 15.54
CA ARG A 292 -10.19 -26.54 15.68
C ARG A 292 -10.31 -27.97 15.18
N THR A 293 -9.60 -28.32 14.10
CA THR A 293 -9.56 -29.72 13.63
C THR A 293 -8.92 -30.66 14.65
N GLU A 294 -8.02 -30.14 15.49
CA GLU A 294 -7.35 -30.88 16.57
C GLU A 294 -8.07 -30.79 17.93
N GLY A 295 -9.26 -30.16 17.98
CA GLY A 295 -10.04 -30.00 19.22
C GLY A 295 -9.45 -28.95 20.16
N ALA A 296 -8.65 -28.04 19.62
CA ALA A 296 -7.99 -26.95 20.33
C ALA A 296 -8.43 -25.60 19.78
N GLU A 297 -8.04 -24.52 20.45
CA GLU A 297 -8.49 -23.18 20.10
C GLU A 297 -7.46 -22.11 20.48
N ALA A 298 -7.42 -20.99 19.74
CA ALA A 298 -6.55 -19.86 20.06
C ALA A 298 -7.18 -18.92 21.11
N ILE A 299 -8.47 -18.67 20.96
CA ILE A 299 -9.34 -17.90 21.85
C ILE A 299 -10.75 -18.49 21.77
N ASP A 300 -11.45 -18.63 22.89
CA ASP A 300 -12.77 -19.25 22.92
C ASP A 300 -13.80 -18.52 22.04
N ASP A 301 -14.90 -19.20 21.70
CA ASP A 301 -15.98 -18.65 20.86
C ASP A 301 -16.68 -17.44 21.53
N ASP A 302 -16.55 -17.31 22.85
CA ASP A 302 -17.05 -16.17 23.62
C ASP A 302 -16.08 -14.98 23.68
N LEU A 303 -14.87 -15.10 23.12
CA LEU A 303 -13.81 -14.09 23.13
C LEU A 303 -13.41 -13.61 24.55
N ASN A 304 -13.63 -14.45 25.55
CA ASN A 304 -13.40 -14.14 26.97
C ASN A 304 -12.09 -14.74 27.49
N ALA A 305 -11.58 -15.81 26.87
CA ALA A 305 -10.38 -16.49 27.33
C ALA A 305 -9.46 -16.88 26.18
N ILE A 306 -8.19 -16.49 26.28
CA ILE A 306 -7.11 -16.96 25.41
C ILE A 306 -6.79 -18.42 25.75
N ARG A 307 -6.79 -19.28 24.74
CA ARG A 307 -6.67 -20.74 24.85
C ARG A 307 -5.41 -21.31 24.18
N VAL A 308 -4.68 -20.50 23.42
CA VAL A 308 -3.50 -20.97 22.64
C VAL A 308 -2.40 -21.61 23.49
N GLY A 309 -2.31 -21.27 24.77
CA GLY A 309 -1.35 -21.85 25.73
C GLY A 309 -1.75 -23.22 26.29
N GLU A 310 -2.97 -23.70 26.03
CA GLU A 310 -3.43 -24.99 26.54
C GLU A 310 -2.64 -26.16 25.91
N PRO A 311 -2.49 -27.30 26.63
CA PRO A 311 -1.67 -28.42 26.15
C PRO A 311 -2.03 -28.91 24.75
N ALA A 312 -3.32 -29.01 24.44
CA ALA A 312 -3.79 -29.48 23.13
C ALA A 312 -3.46 -28.50 21.99
N ALA A 313 -3.60 -27.19 22.23
CA ALA A 313 -3.25 -26.17 21.24
C ALA A 313 -1.74 -26.17 20.98
N ARG A 314 -0.94 -26.22 22.06
CA ARG A 314 0.52 -26.27 21.96
C ARG A 314 1.01 -27.52 21.23
N GLU A 315 0.43 -28.69 21.50
CA GLU A 315 0.78 -29.95 20.82
C GLU A 315 0.51 -29.86 19.31
N ALA A 316 -0.67 -29.38 18.91
CA ALA A 316 -1.01 -29.19 17.50
C ALA A 316 -0.06 -28.20 16.80
N LEU A 317 0.26 -27.06 17.44
CA LEU A 317 1.19 -26.08 16.89
C LEU A 317 2.62 -26.64 16.76
N GLU A 318 3.09 -27.41 17.74
CA GLU A 318 4.40 -28.07 17.68
C GLU A 318 4.45 -29.14 16.57
N GLN A 319 3.35 -29.86 16.35
CA GLN A 319 3.23 -30.79 15.23
C GLN A 319 3.33 -30.06 13.88
N LEU A 320 2.57 -28.99 13.69
CA LEU A 320 2.62 -28.16 12.49
C LEU A 320 4.01 -27.56 12.27
N ARG A 321 4.65 -27.07 13.33
CA ARG A 321 6.02 -26.57 13.31
C ARG A 321 7.00 -27.69 12.92
N GLY A 322 6.83 -28.88 13.46
CA GLY A 322 7.64 -30.06 13.19
C GLY A 322 7.62 -30.45 11.71
N TRP A 323 6.43 -30.55 11.12
CA TRP A 323 6.27 -30.82 9.69
C TRP A 323 6.97 -29.80 8.79
N ARG A 324 7.10 -28.56 9.26
CA ARG A 324 7.72 -27.47 8.51
C ARG A 324 9.23 -27.37 8.66
N HIS A 325 9.74 -27.53 9.88
CA HIS A 325 11.13 -27.22 10.20
C HIS A 325 11.99 -28.45 10.42
N ASN A 326 11.41 -29.58 10.83
CA ASN A 326 12.14 -30.81 11.14
C ASN A 326 12.19 -31.76 9.93
N GLU A 327 11.35 -31.55 8.92
CA GLU A 327 11.23 -32.40 7.74
C GLU A 327 11.57 -31.62 6.47
N ALA A 328 12.66 -31.98 5.79
CA ALA A 328 13.06 -31.32 4.55
C ALA A 328 12.04 -31.59 3.44
N HIS A 329 11.72 -30.56 2.64
CA HIS A 329 10.83 -30.61 1.47
C HIS A 329 9.40 -31.12 1.71
N THR A 330 9.00 -31.40 2.96
CA THR A 330 7.64 -31.89 3.26
C THR A 330 6.64 -30.76 3.19
N LEU A 331 6.76 -29.78 4.08
CA LEU A 331 6.12 -28.50 3.91
C LEU A 331 7.12 -27.50 3.35
N THR A 332 6.60 -26.47 2.69
CA THR A 332 7.38 -25.28 2.45
C THR A 332 7.81 -24.76 3.80
N SER A 333 9.11 -24.76 3.99
CA SER A 333 9.66 -24.09 5.14
C SER A 333 9.44 -22.58 4.91
N GLY A 334 9.47 -21.72 5.95
CA GLY A 334 9.31 -20.26 5.76
C GLY A 334 10.50 -19.62 5.02
N LYS A 335 11.05 -20.36 4.07
CA LYS A 335 12.43 -20.43 3.64
C LYS A 335 12.61 -20.15 2.16
N SER A 336 11.56 -20.27 1.40
CA SER A 336 11.49 -19.69 0.09
C SER A 336 10.02 -19.58 -0.22
N LYS A 337 9.53 -18.35 -0.22
CA LYS A 337 9.10 -17.80 -1.49
C LYS A 337 8.81 -16.35 -1.27
N ILE A 338 9.43 -15.59 -2.13
CA ILE A 338 9.05 -14.24 -2.36
C ILE A 338 7.59 -14.19 -2.83
N ALA A 339 7.09 -15.22 -3.52
CA ALA A 339 5.68 -15.53 -3.79
C ALA A 339 4.98 -16.14 -2.55
N THR A 340 4.18 -15.40 -1.79
CA THR A 340 3.47 -15.98 -0.63
C THR A 340 2.11 -16.57 -1.01
N GLY A 341 1.64 -17.56 -0.24
CA GLY A 341 0.28 -18.08 -0.32
C GLY A 341 -0.01 -18.82 -1.62
N ALA A 342 -0.99 -18.32 -2.40
CA ALA A 342 -1.48 -19.00 -3.60
C ALA A 342 -0.47 -19.02 -4.76
N SER A 343 0.33 -17.97 -4.90
CA SER A 343 1.22 -17.80 -6.06
C SER A 343 2.27 -18.90 -6.22
N VAL A 344 2.59 -19.62 -5.14
CA VAL A 344 3.57 -20.71 -5.10
C VAL A 344 3.21 -21.91 -5.96
N PHE A 345 1.91 -22.13 -6.17
CA PHE A 345 1.39 -23.29 -6.86
C PHE A 345 1.55 -23.14 -8.38
N LEU A 346 1.45 -21.92 -8.89
CA LEU A 346 1.52 -21.58 -10.32
C LEU A 346 2.80 -22.12 -10.99
N GLY A 347 3.91 -22.19 -10.25
CA GLY A 347 5.20 -22.67 -10.77
C GLY A 347 5.31 -24.19 -10.95
N GLY A 348 4.32 -24.97 -10.48
CA GLY A 348 4.34 -26.44 -10.59
C GLY A 348 5.42 -27.14 -9.78
N LYS A 349 6.10 -26.43 -8.87
CA LYS A 349 7.15 -26.97 -7.97
C LYS A 349 6.67 -27.33 -6.58
N VAL A 350 5.39 -27.12 -6.30
CA VAL A 350 4.75 -27.48 -5.04
C VAL A 350 3.63 -28.47 -5.33
N GLY A 351 3.61 -29.60 -4.62
CA GLY A 351 2.62 -30.65 -4.80
C GLY A 351 1.21 -30.23 -4.38
N MET A 352 1.11 -29.49 -3.27
CA MET A 352 -0.15 -28.94 -2.74
C MET A 352 0.03 -27.50 -2.25
N ALA A 353 -1.02 -26.69 -2.26
CA ALA A 353 -1.00 -25.35 -1.66
C ALA A 353 -2.32 -25.03 -0.99
N GLY A 354 -2.28 -24.66 0.29
CA GLY A 354 -3.45 -24.40 1.13
C GLY A 354 -3.03 -24.18 2.58
N PRO A 355 -3.96 -24.22 3.55
CA PRO A 355 -5.37 -24.03 3.32
C PRO A 355 -5.64 -22.57 2.92
N PHE A 356 -6.41 -22.36 1.86
CA PHE A 356 -7.00 -21.07 1.51
C PHE A 356 -8.22 -21.28 0.61
N GLY A 357 -8.97 -20.21 0.36
CA GLY A 357 -10.26 -20.29 -0.29
C GLY A 357 -10.21 -20.21 -1.82
N ARG A 358 -11.40 -20.03 -2.40
CA ARG A 358 -11.65 -20.12 -3.84
C ARG A 358 -11.14 -18.93 -4.66
N TRP A 359 -10.84 -17.79 -4.04
CA TRP A 359 -10.47 -16.55 -4.74
C TRP A 359 -9.29 -16.68 -5.71
N VAL A 360 -8.45 -17.71 -5.54
CA VAL A 360 -7.27 -18.00 -6.36
C VAL A 360 -7.59 -18.72 -7.68
N VAL A 361 -8.76 -19.35 -7.79
CA VAL A 361 -9.13 -20.23 -8.91
C VAL A 361 -9.05 -19.51 -10.27
N PRO A 362 -9.51 -18.25 -10.43
CA PRO A 362 -9.32 -17.52 -11.68
C PRO A 362 -7.86 -17.44 -12.11
N SER A 363 -6.95 -17.23 -11.16
CA SER A 363 -5.51 -17.17 -11.41
C SER A 363 -4.96 -18.55 -11.80
N TYR A 364 -5.38 -19.62 -11.11
CA TYR A 364 -4.93 -20.98 -11.40
C TYR A 364 -5.47 -21.55 -12.71
N ARG A 365 -6.60 -21.05 -13.22
CA ARG A 365 -7.10 -21.39 -14.55
C ARG A 365 -6.17 -20.92 -15.67
N ASN A 366 -5.20 -20.05 -15.38
CA ASN A 366 -4.14 -19.66 -16.31
C ASN A 366 -2.97 -20.66 -16.34
N ILE A 367 -2.94 -21.68 -15.46
CA ILE A 367 -1.97 -22.77 -15.54
C ILE A 367 -2.23 -23.53 -16.86
N PRO A 368 -1.26 -23.62 -17.78
CA PRO A 368 -1.47 -24.32 -19.04
C PRO A 368 -1.80 -25.80 -18.82
N ALA A 369 -2.52 -26.41 -19.76
CA ALA A 369 -2.72 -27.86 -19.74
C ALA A 369 -1.36 -28.60 -19.84
N PRO A 370 -1.26 -29.87 -19.41
CA PRO A 370 -0.05 -30.67 -19.54
C PRO A 370 0.50 -30.70 -20.98
N SER A 371 -0.38 -30.72 -21.99
CA SER A 371 -0.01 -30.68 -23.42
C SER A 371 0.65 -29.37 -23.87
N ALA A 372 0.50 -28.29 -23.10
CA ALA A 372 1.07 -26.97 -23.36
C ALA A 372 2.20 -26.61 -22.37
N GLY A 373 2.73 -27.59 -21.63
CA GLY A 373 3.85 -27.41 -20.70
C GLY A 373 3.47 -26.93 -19.30
N GLY A 374 2.19 -26.95 -18.94
CA GLY A 374 1.74 -26.80 -17.54
C GLY A 374 1.42 -28.15 -16.90
N PHE A 375 0.41 -28.20 -16.03
CA PHE A 375 0.06 -29.41 -15.26
C PHE A 375 -1.43 -29.47 -14.91
N ALA A 376 -1.94 -30.68 -14.68
CA ALA A 376 -3.31 -30.88 -14.22
C ALA A 376 -3.43 -30.65 -12.71
N TRP A 377 -4.50 -29.98 -12.27
CA TRP A 377 -4.73 -29.67 -10.86
C TRP A 377 -6.21 -29.77 -10.48
N ASP A 378 -6.47 -29.90 -9.18
CA ASP A 378 -7.84 -29.91 -8.64
C ASP A 378 -7.84 -29.42 -7.17
N PHE A 379 -9.02 -29.38 -6.56
CA PHE A 379 -9.24 -28.98 -5.17
C PHE A 379 -9.47 -30.19 -4.26
N ALA A 380 -8.85 -30.15 -3.09
CA ALA A 380 -8.99 -31.11 -2.01
C ALA A 380 -9.58 -30.40 -0.77
N PRO A 381 -10.60 -30.97 -0.09
CA PRO A 381 -11.13 -30.41 1.15
C PRO A 381 -10.06 -30.26 2.23
N LEU A 382 -10.32 -29.47 3.27
CA LEU A 382 -9.43 -29.40 4.43
C LEU A 382 -9.31 -30.80 5.07
N PRO A 383 -8.10 -31.31 5.36
CA PRO A 383 -7.94 -32.57 6.06
C PRO A 383 -8.60 -32.52 7.45
N ARG A 384 -9.23 -33.62 7.84
CA ARG A 384 -9.83 -33.75 9.18
C ARG A 384 -8.78 -34.16 10.21
N GLY A 385 -8.90 -33.60 11.41
CA GLY A 385 -8.17 -34.06 12.59
C GLY A 385 -9.08 -34.93 13.48
N LYS A 386 -8.99 -34.70 14.78
CA LYS A 386 -9.90 -35.28 15.80
C LYS A 386 -11.35 -34.83 15.60
N HIS A 387 -11.53 -33.64 15.02
CA HIS A 387 -12.83 -33.04 14.73
C HIS A 387 -12.90 -32.54 13.28
N ALA A 388 -14.10 -32.52 12.70
CA ALA A 388 -14.35 -31.80 11.46
C ALA A 388 -14.53 -30.31 11.78
N ALA A 389 -13.72 -29.46 11.17
CA ALA A 389 -13.80 -28.01 11.31
C ALA A 389 -13.38 -27.33 10.00
N ASN A 390 -13.98 -26.18 9.70
CA ASN A 390 -13.57 -25.28 8.62
C ASN A 390 -13.94 -23.83 8.99
N CYS A 391 -13.60 -22.86 8.15
CA CYS A 391 -13.97 -21.47 8.34
C CYS A 391 -14.75 -20.92 7.14
N VAL A 392 -15.58 -19.91 7.40
CA VAL A 392 -16.22 -19.08 6.38
C VAL A 392 -15.44 -17.78 6.24
N LEU A 393 -15.01 -17.48 5.02
CA LEU A 393 -14.46 -16.18 4.64
C LEU A 393 -15.42 -15.55 3.63
N THR A 394 -15.87 -14.32 3.90
CA THR A 394 -16.94 -13.68 3.12
C THR A 394 -16.82 -12.16 3.13
N VAL A 395 -17.45 -11.53 2.14
CA VAL A 395 -17.55 -10.09 1.97
C VAL A 395 -19.03 -9.73 1.78
N SER A 396 -19.47 -8.62 2.36
CA SER A 396 -20.82 -8.11 2.20
C SER A 396 -20.87 -6.88 1.30
N TRP A 397 -22.05 -6.61 0.75
CA TRP A 397 -22.45 -5.25 0.43
C TRP A 397 -23.09 -4.62 1.68
N SER A 398 -22.51 -3.52 2.13
CA SER A 398 -22.98 -2.72 3.28
C SER A 398 -23.41 -1.33 2.82
N ILE A 399 -24.27 -0.68 3.60
CA ILE A 399 -24.80 0.66 3.31
C ILE A 399 -24.22 1.66 4.33
N ALA A 400 -23.78 2.83 3.88
CA ALA A 400 -23.31 3.89 4.79
C ALA A 400 -24.43 4.37 5.71
N LYS A 401 -24.12 4.55 7.00
CA LYS A 401 -25.07 5.05 8.00
C LYS A 401 -25.77 6.35 7.60
N HIS A 402 -25.03 7.27 6.98
CA HIS A 402 -25.50 8.61 6.62
C HIS A 402 -25.76 8.78 5.11
N THR A 403 -26.05 7.72 4.37
CA THR A 403 -26.47 7.85 2.96
C THR A 403 -27.72 8.74 2.86
N ALA A 404 -27.76 9.59 1.83
CA ALA A 404 -28.94 10.39 1.51
C ALA A 404 -30.06 9.55 0.83
N HIS A 405 -29.73 8.34 0.39
CA HIS A 405 -30.58 7.50 -0.47
C HIS A 405 -30.67 6.06 0.07
N PRO A 406 -31.18 5.84 1.30
CA PRO A 406 -31.16 4.53 1.94
C PRO A 406 -32.04 3.49 1.23
N GLU A 407 -33.17 3.90 0.65
CA GLU A 407 -34.08 2.99 -0.05
C GLU A 407 -33.53 2.55 -1.42
N GLU A 408 -32.97 3.47 -2.20
CA GLU A 408 -32.32 3.15 -3.48
C GLU A 408 -31.04 2.33 -3.26
N SER A 409 -30.29 2.61 -2.17
CA SER A 409 -29.14 1.82 -1.75
C SER A 409 -29.54 0.38 -1.40
N TRP A 410 -30.65 0.20 -0.68
CA TRP A 410 -31.19 -1.12 -0.38
C TRP A 410 -31.61 -1.88 -1.64
N GLN A 411 -32.30 -1.22 -2.58
CA GLN A 411 -32.65 -1.83 -3.88
C GLN A 411 -31.41 -2.30 -4.64
N LEU A 412 -30.35 -1.48 -4.64
CA LEU A 412 -29.09 -1.83 -5.27
C LEU A 412 -28.43 -3.03 -4.58
N VAL A 413 -28.38 -3.08 -3.25
CA VAL A 413 -27.82 -4.22 -2.51
C VAL A 413 -28.54 -5.51 -2.89
N LYS A 414 -29.88 -5.51 -2.89
CA LYS A 414 -30.67 -6.68 -3.31
C LYS A 414 -30.36 -7.12 -4.74
N TRP A 415 -30.19 -6.17 -5.66
CA TRP A 415 -29.83 -6.45 -7.05
C TRP A 415 -28.46 -7.11 -7.16
N LEU A 416 -27.47 -6.62 -6.41
CA LEU A 416 -26.10 -7.13 -6.44
C LEU A 416 -25.98 -8.50 -5.76
N THR A 417 -26.89 -8.84 -4.85
CA THR A 417 -26.90 -10.13 -4.14
C THR A 417 -27.94 -11.12 -4.65
N ASN A 418 -28.62 -10.83 -5.77
CA ASN A 418 -29.62 -11.75 -6.33
C ASN A 418 -28.97 -12.99 -6.98
N ALA A 419 -29.82 -13.97 -7.31
CA ALA A 419 -29.37 -15.24 -7.89
C ALA A 419 -28.59 -15.08 -9.20
N LYS A 420 -28.96 -14.12 -10.05
CA LYS A 420 -28.30 -13.87 -11.34
C LYS A 420 -26.89 -13.32 -11.15
N SER A 421 -26.72 -12.33 -10.27
CA SER A 421 -25.45 -11.72 -9.93
C SER A 421 -24.51 -12.74 -9.29
N GLN A 422 -24.99 -13.53 -8.33
CA GLN A 422 -24.20 -14.59 -7.71
C GLN A 422 -23.82 -15.71 -8.70
N ALA A 423 -24.72 -16.11 -9.60
CA ALA A 423 -24.41 -17.09 -10.64
C ALA A 423 -23.36 -16.60 -11.65
N ALA A 424 -23.27 -15.29 -11.91
CA ALA A 424 -22.21 -14.74 -12.75
C ALA A 424 -20.83 -14.88 -12.07
N ASN A 425 -20.74 -14.53 -10.78
CA ASN A 425 -19.52 -14.70 -9.98
C ASN A 425 -19.12 -16.17 -9.82
N ALA A 426 -20.09 -17.08 -9.67
CA ALA A 426 -19.83 -18.51 -9.56
C ALA A 426 -19.10 -19.07 -10.79
N ARG A 427 -19.52 -18.67 -12.00
CA ARG A 427 -18.94 -19.14 -13.27
C ARG A 427 -17.50 -18.67 -13.48
N LEU A 428 -17.18 -17.45 -13.02
CA LEU A 428 -15.80 -16.95 -12.97
C LEU A 428 -14.91 -17.86 -12.12
N GLY A 429 -15.50 -18.60 -11.18
CA GLY A 429 -14.80 -19.49 -10.28
C GLY A 429 -14.27 -18.78 -9.05
N LEU A 430 -14.70 -17.54 -8.77
CA LEU A 430 -14.11 -16.71 -7.72
C LEU A 430 -14.50 -17.15 -6.30
N ALA A 431 -15.77 -17.47 -6.09
CA ALA A 431 -16.32 -17.73 -4.76
C ALA A 431 -17.57 -18.62 -4.83
N ILE A 432 -18.02 -19.11 -3.67
CA ILE A 432 -19.25 -19.88 -3.49
C ILE A 432 -20.42 -18.90 -3.36
N PRO A 433 -21.52 -19.07 -4.10
CA PRO A 433 -22.76 -18.31 -3.90
C PRO A 433 -23.31 -18.47 -2.49
N THR A 434 -23.74 -17.38 -1.85
CA THR A 434 -24.38 -17.40 -0.53
C THR A 434 -25.80 -17.96 -0.59
N LEU A 435 -26.48 -17.83 -1.74
CA LEU A 435 -27.77 -18.48 -2.02
C LEU A 435 -27.59 -19.98 -2.27
N ARG A 436 -28.23 -20.82 -1.45
CA ARG A 436 -28.12 -22.29 -1.55
C ARG A 436 -28.54 -22.80 -2.92
N SER A 437 -29.65 -22.29 -3.46
CA SER A 437 -30.15 -22.67 -4.78
C SER A 437 -29.18 -22.38 -5.92
N VAL A 438 -28.31 -21.38 -5.77
CA VAL A 438 -27.30 -21.03 -6.77
C VAL A 438 -26.03 -21.85 -6.57
N ALA A 439 -25.61 -22.04 -5.32
CA ALA A 439 -24.46 -22.87 -4.97
C ALA A 439 -24.64 -24.33 -5.40
N GLU A 440 -25.86 -24.86 -5.30
CA GLU A 440 -26.23 -26.21 -5.71
C GLU A 440 -26.60 -26.31 -7.21
N SER A 441 -26.50 -25.21 -7.95
CA SER A 441 -26.82 -25.18 -9.38
C SER A 441 -25.62 -25.52 -10.26
N PRO A 442 -25.85 -25.87 -11.55
CA PRO A 442 -24.78 -26.00 -12.54
C PRO A 442 -23.90 -24.76 -12.68
N ALA A 443 -24.37 -23.56 -12.30
CA ALA A 443 -23.54 -22.37 -12.36
C ALA A 443 -22.29 -22.44 -11.46
N PHE A 444 -22.34 -23.26 -10.41
CA PHE A 444 -21.21 -23.49 -9.51
C PHE A 444 -20.65 -24.93 -9.62
N LEU A 445 -21.53 -25.94 -9.64
CA LEU A 445 -21.11 -27.34 -9.62
C LEU A 445 -20.53 -27.81 -10.96
N GLU A 446 -21.10 -27.36 -12.07
CA GLU A 446 -20.64 -27.73 -13.41
C GLU A 446 -19.68 -26.66 -13.94
N SER A 447 -18.41 -27.03 -14.07
CA SER A 447 -17.41 -26.16 -14.69
C SER A 447 -16.62 -26.96 -15.71
N ALA A 448 -16.59 -26.47 -16.95
CA ALA A 448 -15.71 -26.99 -17.99
C ALA A 448 -14.22 -26.72 -17.68
N LEU A 449 -13.95 -25.83 -16.73
CA LEU A 449 -12.62 -25.44 -16.27
C LEU A 449 -12.37 -25.98 -14.85
N PRO A 450 -11.12 -26.27 -14.47
CA PRO A 450 -10.79 -26.66 -13.10
C PRO A 450 -11.17 -25.58 -12.06
N PRO A 451 -11.34 -25.96 -10.77
CA PRO A 451 -11.29 -27.33 -10.25
C PRO A 451 -12.53 -28.14 -10.67
N ALA A 452 -12.36 -29.46 -10.81
CA ALA A 452 -13.47 -30.36 -11.07
C ALA A 452 -14.25 -30.65 -9.79
N ASN A 453 -13.55 -30.70 -8.64
CA ASN A 453 -14.15 -30.95 -7.34
C ASN A 453 -14.78 -29.69 -6.71
N ASN A 454 -15.75 -29.08 -7.39
CA ASN A 454 -16.50 -27.94 -6.81
C ASN A 454 -17.36 -28.37 -5.60
N GLN A 455 -17.82 -29.62 -5.57
CA GLN A 455 -18.60 -30.19 -4.48
C GLN A 455 -17.84 -30.16 -3.14
N GLY A 456 -16.52 -30.39 -3.16
CA GLY A 456 -15.70 -30.35 -1.94
C GLY A 456 -15.74 -29.02 -1.19
N PHE A 457 -16.04 -27.90 -1.86
CA PHE A 457 -16.27 -26.62 -1.20
C PHE A 457 -17.60 -26.60 -0.43
N LEU A 458 -18.65 -27.20 -0.98
CA LEU A 458 -19.98 -27.26 -0.37
C LEU A 458 -20.02 -28.24 0.80
N ASP A 459 -19.36 -29.39 0.66
CA ASP A 459 -19.30 -30.41 1.71
C ASP A 459 -18.69 -29.87 3.01
N ALA A 460 -17.74 -28.94 2.89
CA ALA A 460 -17.09 -28.29 4.03
C ALA A 460 -18.00 -27.30 4.80
N ILE A 461 -19.11 -26.84 4.21
CA ILE A 461 -19.98 -25.81 4.80
C ILE A 461 -20.56 -26.28 6.14
N ALA A 462 -20.94 -27.56 6.24
CA ALA A 462 -21.54 -28.11 7.45
C ALA A 462 -20.63 -28.00 8.69
N ALA A 463 -19.30 -28.04 8.48
CA ALA A 463 -18.29 -27.90 9.53
C ALA A 463 -17.70 -26.47 9.61
N ALA A 464 -18.10 -25.57 8.69
CA ALA A 464 -17.57 -24.22 8.60
C ALA A 464 -18.23 -23.29 9.62
N LYS A 465 -17.41 -22.47 10.28
CA LYS A 465 -17.88 -21.40 11.20
C LYS A 465 -17.28 -20.05 10.81
N VAL A 466 -17.95 -18.97 11.21
CA VAL A 466 -17.33 -17.65 11.24
C VAL A 466 -16.28 -17.64 12.34
N VAL A 467 -15.05 -17.27 12.00
CA VAL A 467 -13.93 -17.20 12.96
C VAL A 467 -13.78 -15.75 13.40
N ALA A 468 -14.42 -15.39 14.52
CA ALA A 468 -14.44 -14.03 15.04
C ALA A 468 -13.22 -13.71 15.90
N TRP A 469 -12.64 -12.52 15.76
CA TRP A 469 -11.59 -12.01 16.65
C TRP A 469 -12.15 -10.96 17.60
N PRO A 470 -11.46 -10.64 18.71
CA PRO A 470 -11.78 -9.44 19.49
C PRO A 470 -11.88 -8.21 18.58
N SER A 471 -12.79 -7.29 18.92
CA SER A 471 -13.03 -6.07 18.13
C SER A 471 -11.80 -5.15 18.06
N ASP A 472 -10.84 -5.32 18.97
CA ASP A 472 -9.55 -4.66 18.88
C ASP A 472 -8.68 -5.32 17.78
N PRO A 473 -8.41 -4.63 16.65
CA PRO A 473 -7.66 -5.21 15.53
C PRO A 473 -6.22 -5.58 15.89
N THR A 474 -5.70 -5.05 17.00
CA THR A 474 -4.36 -5.35 17.50
C THR A 474 -4.22 -6.81 17.94
N PHE A 475 -5.32 -7.46 18.38
CA PHE A 475 -5.28 -8.85 18.83
C PHE A 475 -4.79 -9.81 17.74
N GLU A 476 -5.46 -9.80 16.59
CA GLU A 476 -5.10 -10.66 15.45
C GLU A 476 -3.70 -10.32 14.94
N GLN A 477 -3.35 -9.03 14.94
CA GLN A 477 -2.05 -8.56 14.48
C GLN A 477 -0.90 -9.04 15.38
N LEU A 478 -1.08 -9.03 16.71
CA LEU A 478 -0.10 -9.53 17.67
C LEU A 478 -0.02 -11.05 17.61
N PHE A 479 -1.16 -11.73 17.57
CA PHE A 479 -1.24 -13.18 17.42
C PHE A 479 -0.49 -13.64 16.17
N GLY A 480 -0.82 -13.07 15.01
CA GLY A 480 -0.19 -13.39 13.74
C GLY A 480 1.32 -13.16 13.77
N SER A 481 1.77 -12.00 14.26
CA SER A 481 3.21 -11.70 14.32
C SER A 481 4.00 -12.67 15.19
N SER A 482 3.46 -13.05 16.36
CA SER A 482 4.12 -13.98 17.28
C SER A 482 4.05 -15.42 16.74
N MET A 483 2.91 -15.85 16.19
CA MET A 483 2.79 -17.17 15.58
C MET A 483 3.68 -17.33 14.35
N ASP A 484 3.89 -16.29 13.54
CA ASP A 484 4.83 -16.33 12.43
C ASP A 484 6.28 -16.54 12.89
N GLN A 485 6.67 -15.96 14.03
CA GLN A 485 8.02 -16.19 14.59
C GLN A 485 8.22 -17.64 15.04
N GLY A 486 7.17 -18.30 15.54
CA GLY A 486 7.22 -19.70 15.94
C GLY A 486 7.06 -20.69 14.78
N LEU A 487 6.10 -20.43 13.89
CA LEU A 487 5.69 -21.34 12.82
C LEU A 487 6.44 -21.06 11.52
N LYS A 488 6.54 -19.81 11.07
CA LYS A 488 7.05 -19.47 9.74
C LYS A 488 8.57 -19.33 9.73
N THR A 489 9.14 -18.42 10.54
CA THR A 489 10.60 -18.23 10.61
C THR A 489 11.26 -19.32 11.43
N GLY A 490 10.62 -19.73 12.53
CA GLY A 490 11.18 -20.68 13.49
C GLY A 490 12.23 -20.06 14.41
N ASP A 491 12.28 -18.73 14.51
CA ASP A 491 13.15 -17.98 15.42
C ASP A 491 12.83 -18.24 16.88
N LEU A 492 11.56 -18.51 17.17
CA LEU A 492 11.05 -18.87 18.49
C LEU A 492 10.57 -20.33 18.50
N THR A 493 10.66 -20.97 19.65
CA THR A 493 9.84 -22.16 19.94
C THR A 493 8.37 -21.77 20.00
N ILE A 494 7.44 -22.73 19.86
CA ILE A 494 6.01 -22.42 20.00
C ILE A 494 5.69 -21.89 21.39
N THR A 495 6.34 -22.41 22.43
CA THR A 495 6.15 -21.92 23.80
C THR A 495 6.60 -20.46 23.94
N GLU A 496 7.76 -20.09 23.40
CA GLU A 496 8.22 -18.69 23.41
C GLU A 496 7.32 -17.77 22.58
N ALA A 497 6.85 -18.23 21.41
CA ALA A 497 5.92 -17.48 20.58
C ALA A 497 4.57 -17.22 21.30
N ILE A 498 4.03 -18.21 22.00
CA ILE A 498 2.81 -18.05 22.81
C ILE A 498 3.06 -17.07 23.97
N ASN A 499 4.18 -17.21 24.69
CA ASN A 499 4.51 -16.31 25.79
C ASN A 499 4.68 -14.86 25.30
N ALA A 500 5.36 -14.67 24.16
CA ALA A 500 5.53 -13.35 23.54
C ALA A 500 4.19 -12.76 23.08
N PHE A 501 3.26 -13.58 22.59
CA PHE A 501 1.90 -13.12 22.30
C PHE A 501 1.18 -12.66 23.56
N ASN A 502 1.13 -13.49 24.59
CA ASN A 502 0.44 -13.17 25.85
C ASN A 502 1.02 -11.91 26.50
N GLU A 503 2.34 -11.79 26.59
CA GLU A 503 3.00 -10.60 27.16
C GLU A 503 2.65 -9.32 26.39
N LYS A 504 2.68 -9.36 25.05
CA LYS A 504 2.32 -8.20 24.22
C LYS A 504 0.84 -7.85 24.35
N TRP A 505 -0.04 -8.86 24.35
CA TRP A 505 -1.47 -8.64 24.50
C TRP A 505 -1.82 -8.08 25.88
N ASP A 506 -1.24 -8.66 26.94
CA ASP A 506 -1.41 -8.18 28.32
C ASP A 506 -0.89 -6.74 28.45
N ALA A 507 0.24 -6.40 27.85
CA ALA A 507 0.76 -5.03 27.84
C ALA A 507 -0.18 -4.05 27.12
N HIS A 508 -0.83 -4.51 26.04
CA HIS A 508 -1.80 -3.73 25.26
C HIS A 508 -3.10 -3.49 26.04
N VAL A 509 -3.75 -4.54 26.55
CA VAL A 509 -5.05 -4.38 27.26
C VAL A 509 -4.93 -3.67 28.60
N ASN A 510 -3.77 -3.75 29.26
CA ASN A 510 -3.54 -3.05 30.53
C ASN A 510 -3.17 -1.56 30.34
N PHE A 511 -3.09 -1.08 29.10
CA PHE A 511 -2.79 0.32 28.80
C PHE A 511 -3.82 0.90 27.84
N VAL A 512 -4.69 1.75 28.35
CA VAL A 512 -5.67 2.51 27.55
C VAL A 512 -5.23 3.98 27.50
N PRO A 513 -4.80 4.51 26.34
CA PRO A 513 -4.46 5.92 26.19
C PRO A 513 -5.61 6.83 26.65
N GLY A 514 -5.33 7.81 27.50
CA GLY A 514 -6.33 8.72 28.07
C GLY A 514 -7.21 8.11 29.18
N GLY A 515 -6.96 6.85 29.57
CA GLY A 515 -7.74 6.13 30.59
C GLY A 515 -9.10 5.63 30.07
N MET A 516 -9.94 5.10 30.97
CA MET A 516 -11.23 4.50 30.58
C MET A 516 -12.27 5.49 30.04
N HIS A 517 -12.10 6.78 30.30
CA HIS A 517 -13.01 7.85 29.88
C HIS A 517 -12.20 9.06 29.40
N PRO A 518 -11.65 9.01 28.17
CA PRO A 518 -10.83 10.10 27.67
C PRO A 518 -11.70 11.35 27.42
N GLU A 519 -11.17 12.52 27.79
CA GLU A 519 -11.89 13.80 27.66
C GLU A 519 -12.02 14.20 26.19
N PRO A 520 -13.17 14.71 25.71
CA PRO A 520 -13.32 15.12 24.32
C PRO A 520 -12.37 16.27 23.98
N MET A 521 -11.83 16.26 22.76
CA MET A 521 -10.87 17.27 22.33
C MET A 521 -11.48 18.67 22.31
N ARG A 522 -10.81 19.63 22.95
CA ARG A 522 -11.27 21.02 23.08
C ARG A 522 -10.94 21.84 21.83
N TRP A 523 -11.58 21.51 20.71
CA TRP A 523 -11.35 22.15 19.41
C TRP A 523 -11.43 23.68 19.44
N GLY A 524 -12.33 24.26 20.26
CA GLY A 524 -12.42 25.72 20.40
C GLY A 524 -11.11 26.37 20.89
N ILE A 525 -10.42 25.75 21.84
CA ILE A 525 -9.13 26.23 22.35
C ILE A 525 -8.05 26.04 21.30
N VAL A 526 -8.00 24.87 20.68
CA VAL A 526 -7.02 24.53 19.63
C VAL A 526 -7.13 25.49 18.45
N SER A 527 -8.35 25.73 17.96
CA SER A 527 -8.60 26.67 16.86
C SER A 527 -8.23 28.10 17.26
N ALA A 528 -8.54 28.54 18.48
CA ALA A 528 -8.15 29.86 18.96
C ALA A 528 -6.61 30.04 19.02
N ILE A 529 -5.89 29.03 19.52
CA ILE A 529 -4.41 29.01 19.53
C ILE A 529 -3.88 29.01 18.10
N GLY A 530 -4.42 28.16 17.22
CA GLY A 530 -4.03 28.08 15.82
C GLY A 530 -4.20 29.41 15.08
N ILE A 531 -5.35 30.08 15.27
CA ILE A 531 -5.62 31.41 14.71
C ILE A 531 -4.66 32.46 15.29
N ALA A 532 -4.40 32.43 16.60
CA ALA A 532 -3.46 33.35 17.24
C ALA A 532 -2.03 33.17 16.70
N LEU A 533 -1.55 31.93 16.60
CA LEU A 533 -0.23 31.61 16.04
C LEU A 533 -0.12 32.02 14.56
N LEU A 534 -1.16 31.78 13.77
CA LEU A 534 -1.23 32.24 12.38
C LEU A 534 -1.19 33.78 12.31
N GLY A 535 -1.93 34.46 13.19
CA GLY A 535 -1.92 35.92 13.30
C GLY A 535 -0.54 36.47 13.64
N VAL A 536 0.16 35.84 14.60
CA VAL A 536 1.54 36.19 14.96
C VAL A 536 2.49 35.94 13.78
N LEU A 537 2.38 34.81 13.09
CA LEU A 537 3.20 34.51 11.92
C LEU A 537 2.99 35.55 10.81
N LEU A 538 1.74 35.87 10.49
CA LEU A 538 1.40 36.91 9.52
C LEU A 538 1.90 38.28 9.96
N ALA A 539 1.82 38.61 11.24
CA ALA A 539 2.36 39.85 11.79
C ALA A 539 3.88 39.89 11.67
N LEU A 540 4.60 38.80 11.96
CA LEU A 540 6.05 38.70 11.79
C LEU A 540 6.49 38.82 10.33
N LEU A 541 5.73 38.22 9.40
CA LEU A 541 5.96 38.35 7.96
C LEU A 541 5.66 39.78 7.46
N ALA A 542 4.67 40.45 8.04
CA ALA A 542 4.28 41.81 7.68
C ALA A 542 5.08 42.91 8.41
N TYR A 543 5.69 42.61 9.56
CA TYR A 543 6.50 43.54 10.35
C TYR A 543 7.61 44.24 9.55
N PRO A 544 8.47 43.53 8.79
CA PRO A 544 9.49 44.19 7.97
C PRO A 544 8.89 45.05 6.84
N PHE A 545 7.66 44.75 6.40
CA PHE A 545 6.94 45.52 5.39
C PHE A 545 6.51 46.91 5.88
N PHE A 546 6.11 47.00 7.14
CA PHE A 546 5.62 48.25 7.73
C PHE A 546 6.75 49.10 8.35
N HIS A 547 7.82 48.48 8.85
CA HIS A 547 8.85 49.19 9.63
C HIS A 547 10.22 49.39 8.97
N ALA A 548 10.51 48.80 7.81
CA ALA A 548 11.77 49.11 7.13
C ALA A 548 11.70 50.49 6.44
N PRO A 549 12.59 51.46 6.76
CA PRO A 549 12.67 52.73 6.04
C PRO A 549 13.25 52.45 4.64
N ARG A 550 12.37 52.38 3.64
CA ARG A 550 12.74 52.04 2.26
C ARG A 550 12.08 52.97 1.26
N ALA A 551 12.78 53.23 0.16
CA ALA A 551 12.28 54.04 -0.95
C ALA A 551 10.95 53.47 -1.51
N ARG A 552 10.07 54.36 -1.96
CA ARG A 552 8.70 54.02 -2.42
C ARG A 552 8.67 53.05 -3.60
N SER A 553 9.67 53.08 -4.49
CA SER A 553 9.82 52.15 -5.62
C SER A 553 10.12 50.73 -5.16
N VAL A 554 11.05 50.56 -4.21
CA VAL A 554 11.43 49.25 -3.65
C VAL A 554 10.23 48.59 -2.95
N ARG A 555 9.41 49.37 -2.24
CA ARG A 555 8.17 48.87 -1.61
C ARG A 555 7.12 48.42 -2.64
N SER A 556 7.07 49.04 -3.82
CA SER A 556 6.13 48.66 -4.88
C SER A 556 6.52 47.33 -5.52
N ASP A 557 7.81 47.15 -5.82
CA ASP A 557 8.33 45.93 -6.44
C ASP A 557 8.25 44.73 -5.48
N GLU A 558 8.55 44.92 -4.20
CA GLU A 558 8.37 43.89 -3.16
C GLU A 558 6.90 43.47 -3.05
N ARG A 559 5.96 44.42 -2.92
CA ARG A 559 4.52 44.12 -2.87
C ARG A 559 4.05 43.33 -4.09
N ALA A 560 4.50 43.70 -5.28
CA ALA A 560 4.21 42.96 -6.50
C ALA A 560 4.76 41.52 -6.44
N GLY A 561 5.98 41.33 -5.93
CA GLY A 561 6.58 40.01 -5.74
C GLY A 561 5.79 39.11 -4.78
N TYR A 562 5.39 39.62 -3.61
CA TYR A 562 4.60 38.83 -2.66
C TYR A 562 3.17 38.60 -3.14
N LEU A 563 2.54 39.57 -3.82
CA LEU A 563 1.23 39.34 -4.44
C LEU A 563 1.29 38.25 -5.51
N LEU A 564 2.35 38.23 -6.32
CA LEU A 564 2.58 37.17 -7.31
C LEU A 564 2.83 35.80 -6.66
N ALA A 565 3.57 35.77 -5.53
CA ALA A 565 3.82 34.55 -4.77
C ALA A 565 2.64 34.11 -3.88
N SER A 566 1.70 35.00 -3.60
CA SER A 566 0.61 34.77 -2.63
C SER A 566 -0.25 33.54 -2.93
N PRO A 567 -0.60 33.18 -4.18
CA PRO A 567 -1.35 31.95 -4.43
C PRO A 567 -0.56 30.70 -4.02
N TRP A 568 0.76 30.67 -4.25
CA TRP A 568 1.61 29.57 -3.82
C TRP A 568 1.77 29.53 -2.30
N ILE A 569 1.99 30.68 -1.66
CA ILE A 569 2.12 30.77 -0.19
C ILE A 569 0.82 30.34 0.48
N LEU A 570 -0.33 30.83 0.01
CA LEU A 570 -1.64 30.45 0.55
C LEU A 570 -1.91 28.96 0.34
N GLY A 571 -1.61 28.43 -0.85
CA GLY A 571 -1.71 27.00 -1.11
C GLY A 571 -0.81 26.18 -0.18
N ALA A 572 0.45 26.58 -0.01
CA ALA A 572 1.38 25.90 0.89
C ALA A 572 0.94 25.97 2.36
N LEU A 573 0.45 27.11 2.83
CA LEU A 573 -0.04 27.22 4.20
C LEU A 573 -1.30 26.38 4.45
N LEU A 574 -2.25 26.43 3.52
CA LEU A 574 -3.55 25.76 3.68
C LEU A 574 -3.48 24.24 3.43
N PHE A 575 -2.73 23.80 2.43
CA PHE A 575 -2.71 22.40 2.00
C PHE A 575 -1.46 21.64 2.44
N MET A 576 -0.41 22.30 2.95
CA MET A 576 0.80 21.64 3.44
C MET A 576 1.05 21.93 4.93
N ALA A 577 1.19 23.20 5.32
CA ALA A 577 1.52 23.54 6.71
C ALA A 577 0.37 23.22 7.68
N PHE A 578 -0.87 23.55 7.31
CA PHE A 578 -2.03 23.30 8.16
C PHE A 578 -2.25 21.81 8.47
N PRO A 579 -2.28 20.87 7.49
CA PRO A 579 -2.42 19.45 7.80
C PRO A 579 -1.27 18.89 8.65
N ILE A 580 -0.04 19.36 8.45
CA ILE A 580 1.11 18.98 9.28
C ILE A 580 0.89 19.45 10.73
N LEU A 581 0.50 20.70 10.95
CA LEU A 581 0.23 21.20 12.30
C LEU A 581 -0.98 20.52 12.94
N LEU A 582 -2.00 20.20 12.15
CA LEU A 582 -3.15 19.45 12.62
C LEU A 582 -2.74 18.04 13.08
N SER A 583 -1.86 17.35 12.34
CA SER A 583 -1.37 16.04 12.78
C SER A 583 -0.59 16.10 14.10
N LEU A 584 0.07 17.21 14.43
CA LEU A 584 0.70 17.40 15.75
C LEU A 584 -0.33 17.50 16.87
N VAL A 585 -1.48 18.08 16.58
CA VAL A 585 -2.58 18.14 17.56
C VAL A 585 -3.20 16.76 17.69
N LEU A 586 -3.43 16.07 16.57
CA LEU A 586 -4.00 14.73 16.53
C LEU A 586 -3.07 13.68 17.17
N SER A 587 -1.75 13.89 17.16
CA SER A 587 -0.83 12.98 17.85
C SER A 587 -1.01 12.92 19.37
N MET A 588 -1.76 13.88 19.93
CA MET A 588 -2.15 13.93 21.35
C MET A 588 -3.60 13.47 21.56
N THR A 589 -4.18 12.78 20.57
CA THR A 589 -5.56 12.26 20.60
C THR A 589 -5.61 10.78 20.24
N ASP A 590 -6.74 10.12 20.52
CA ASP A 590 -7.08 8.75 20.11
C ASP A 590 -7.83 8.69 18.76
N TRP A 591 -7.75 9.75 17.95
CA TRP A 591 -8.59 9.86 16.77
C TRP A 591 -8.32 8.71 15.78
N GLN A 592 -9.38 8.02 15.37
CA GLN A 592 -9.27 6.82 14.55
C GLN A 592 -9.11 7.10 13.04
N GLY A 593 -9.13 8.38 12.65
CA GLY A 593 -9.02 8.76 11.23
C GLY A 593 -10.28 8.51 10.41
N VAL A 594 -11.39 8.20 11.08
CA VAL A 594 -12.73 7.95 10.53
C VAL A 594 -13.73 8.81 11.31
N GLY A 595 -14.70 9.37 10.59
CA GLY A 595 -15.67 10.29 11.19
C GLY A 595 -15.13 11.71 11.42
N PRO A 596 -15.95 12.59 12.02
CA PRO A 596 -15.59 14.00 12.20
C PRO A 596 -14.49 14.17 13.24
N LEU A 597 -13.69 15.23 13.10
CA LEU A 597 -12.66 15.60 14.08
C LEU A 597 -13.21 15.78 15.51
N SER A 598 -14.50 16.11 15.66
CA SER A 598 -15.17 16.20 16.96
C SER A 598 -15.23 14.90 17.76
N ALA A 599 -15.02 13.74 17.10
CA ALA A 599 -14.97 12.44 17.76
C ALA A 599 -13.60 12.13 18.40
N ALA A 600 -12.58 12.97 18.18
CA ALA A 600 -11.27 12.80 18.81
C ALA A 600 -11.33 13.11 20.32
N HIS A 601 -10.75 12.23 21.14
CA HIS A 601 -10.53 12.46 22.56
C HIS A 601 -9.08 12.80 22.83
N TRP A 602 -8.85 13.63 23.84
CA TRP A 602 -7.53 14.03 24.29
C TRP A 602 -6.90 12.94 25.15
N VAL A 603 -5.74 12.43 24.71
CA VAL A 603 -4.94 11.44 25.44
C VAL A 603 -3.60 12.01 25.93
N GLY A 604 -3.36 13.30 25.73
CA GLY A 604 -2.11 13.93 26.15
C GLY A 604 -0.89 13.29 25.47
N SER A 605 0.13 12.93 26.26
CA SER A 605 1.36 12.31 25.76
C SER A 605 1.33 10.79 25.70
N ASP A 606 0.18 10.16 25.97
CA ASP A 606 0.09 8.71 26.16
C ASP A 606 0.51 7.93 24.89
N ASN A 607 0.19 8.45 23.70
CA ASN A 607 0.67 7.88 22.44
C ASN A 607 2.21 7.81 22.37
N TYR A 608 2.89 8.84 22.88
CA TYR A 608 4.36 8.86 22.92
C TYR A 608 4.91 7.93 24.02
N GLU A 609 4.25 7.83 25.17
CA GLU A 609 4.62 6.87 26.22
C GLU A 609 4.52 5.44 25.70
N GLN A 610 3.40 5.11 25.05
CA GLN A 610 3.15 3.81 24.46
C GLN A 610 4.21 3.47 23.42
N LEU A 611 4.48 4.38 22.47
CA LEU A 611 5.51 4.21 21.44
C LEU A 611 6.90 3.92 22.04
N LEU A 612 7.30 4.69 23.04
CA LEU A 612 8.67 4.66 23.53
C LEU A 612 8.93 3.58 24.58
N LEU A 613 7.92 3.19 25.36
CA LEU A 613 8.09 2.31 26.53
C LEU A 613 7.41 0.95 26.40
N ARG A 614 6.39 0.82 25.53
CA ARG A 614 5.50 -0.35 25.53
C ARG A 614 5.43 -1.04 24.17
N ASP A 615 5.63 -0.32 23.07
CA ASP A 615 5.50 -0.86 21.73
C ASP A 615 6.79 -1.55 21.24
N SER A 616 6.82 -2.87 21.44
CA SER A 616 7.89 -3.72 20.92
C SER A 616 8.01 -3.69 19.39
N ARG A 617 6.91 -3.50 18.65
CA ARG A 617 6.91 -3.50 17.17
C ARG A 617 7.50 -2.21 16.64
N PHE A 618 7.20 -1.08 17.29
CA PHE A 618 7.86 0.19 17.02
C PHE A 618 9.38 0.06 17.11
N HIS A 619 9.90 -0.52 18.20
CA HIS A 619 11.34 -0.73 18.36
C HIS A 619 11.94 -1.68 17.33
N THR A 620 11.22 -2.72 16.91
CA THR A 620 11.63 -3.61 15.82
C THR A 620 11.72 -2.83 14.50
N SER A 621 10.72 -2.00 14.19
CA SER A 621 10.71 -1.22 12.95
C SER A 621 11.84 -0.21 12.85
N ILE A 622 12.22 0.42 13.97
CA ILE A 622 13.39 1.30 14.07
C ILE A 622 14.67 0.50 13.80
N ARG A 623 14.82 -0.68 14.42
CA ARG A 623 16.01 -1.53 14.25
C ARG A 623 16.20 -1.95 12.78
N VAL A 624 15.14 -2.38 12.11
CA VAL A 624 15.16 -2.74 10.68
C VAL A 624 15.56 -1.53 9.83
N THR A 625 14.94 -0.38 10.09
CA THR A 625 15.22 0.86 9.34
C THR A 625 16.65 1.36 9.54
N LEU A 626 17.16 1.33 10.78
CA LEU A 626 18.53 1.71 11.09
C LEU A 626 19.55 0.76 10.47
N TYR A 627 19.29 -0.55 10.52
CA TYR A 627 20.18 -1.54 9.92
C TYR A 627 20.26 -1.35 8.40
N TYR A 628 19.12 -1.18 7.74
CA TYR A 628 19.08 -0.81 6.33
C TYR A 628 19.83 0.50 6.05
N ALA A 629 19.54 1.57 6.80
CA ALA A 629 20.14 2.88 6.59
C ALA A 629 21.67 2.85 6.75
N ALA A 630 22.19 2.09 7.71
CA ALA A 630 23.62 1.92 7.95
C ALA A 630 24.36 1.29 6.76
N ILE A 631 23.68 0.50 5.92
CA ILE A 631 24.24 -0.09 4.70
C ILE A 631 23.95 0.79 3.50
N ALA A 632 22.69 1.18 3.32
CA ALA A 632 22.20 1.86 2.13
C ALA A 632 22.83 3.24 1.95
N VAL A 633 22.99 4.00 3.05
CA VAL A 633 23.54 5.37 2.98
C VAL A 633 25.02 5.37 2.58
N PRO A 634 25.94 4.71 3.31
CA PRO A 634 27.36 4.71 2.93
C PRO A 634 27.60 3.99 1.61
N GLY A 635 26.93 2.85 1.36
CA GLY A 635 27.08 2.10 0.13
C GLY A 635 26.61 2.87 -1.10
N GLY A 636 25.42 3.47 -1.04
CA GLY A 636 24.88 4.28 -2.14
C GLY A 636 25.73 5.53 -2.39
N GLN A 637 26.28 6.11 -1.33
CA GLN A 637 27.19 7.24 -1.39
C GLN A 637 28.50 6.90 -2.11
N LEU A 638 29.13 5.77 -1.76
CA LEU A 638 30.37 5.33 -2.40
C LEU A 638 30.15 4.93 -3.86
N LEU A 639 29.09 4.16 -4.14
CA LEU A 639 28.79 3.69 -5.49
C LEU A 639 28.40 4.84 -6.42
N SER A 640 27.64 5.83 -5.93
CA SER A 640 27.23 6.98 -6.75
C SER A 640 28.42 7.89 -7.09
N LEU A 641 29.31 8.13 -6.14
CA LEU A 641 30.55 8.87 -6.39
C LEU A 641 31.46 8.11 -7.36
N PHE A 642 31.62 6.81 -7.18
CA PHE A 642 32.40 5.96 -8.08
C PHE A 642 31.86 6.01 -9.51
N ALA A 643 30.56 5.80 -9.70
CA ALA A 643 29.90 5.89 -11.00
C ALA A 643 30.06 7.29 -11.61
N ALA A 644 29.93 8.36 -10.83
CA ALA A 644 30.13 9.73 -11.30
C ALA A 644 31.57 10.00 -11.77
N LEU A 645 32.59 9.48 -11.07
CA LEU A 645 33.99 9.59 -11.48
C LEU A 645 34.28 8.87 -12.81
N LEU A 646 33.67 7.70 -13.01
CA LEU A 646 33.77 6.97 -14.29
C LEU A 646 33.12 7.75 -15.44
N LEU A 647 31.96 8.37 -15.20
CA LEU A 647 31.18 9.08 -16.21
C LEU A 647 31.60 10.55 -16.40
N ALA A 648 32.51 11.05 -15.57
CA ALA A 648 33.16 12.35 -15.74
C ALA A 648 34.23 12.34 -16.85
N GLN A 649 34.67 11.16 -17.30
CA GLN A 649 35.66 11.01 -18.36
C GLN A 649 35.15 11.52 -19.71
N LYS A 650 36.04 12.12 -20.51
CA LYS A 650 35.74 12.64 -21.85
C LYS A 650 35.82 11.53 -22.90
N VAL A 651 34.96 10.51 -22.78
CA VAL A 651 34.86 9.40 -23.74
C VAL A 651 33.65 9.57 -24.67
N LYS A 652 33.81 9.18 -25.95
CA LYS A 652 32.71 9.18 -26.92
C LYS A 652 31.64 8.19 -26.46
N GLY A 653 30.37 8.61 -26.47
CA GLY A 653 29.23 7.76 -26.06
C GLY A 653 28.87 7.82 -24.57
N VAL A 654 29.53 8.65 -23.75
CA VAL A 654 29.25 8.76 -22.29
C VAL A 654 27.80 9.11 -21.96
N ALA A 655 27.09 9.80 -22.86
CA ALA A 655 25.68 10.14 -22.69
C ALA A 655 24.78 8.89 -22.61
N ILE A 656 25.10 7.84 -23.37
CA ILE A 656 24.35 6.57 -23.34
C ILE A 656 24.56 5.89 -21.99
N PHE A 657 25.80 5.86 -21.48
CA PHE A 657 26.09 5.28 -20.17
C PHE A 657 25.42 6.07 -19.03
N ARG A 658 25.40 7.40 -19.10
CA ARG A 658 24.67 8.24 -18.13
C ARG A 658 23.17 7.94 -18.15
N ALA A 659 22.58 7.81 -19.34
CA ALA A 659 21.18 7.44 -19.48
C ALA A 659 20.90 6.04 -18.91
N ALA A 660 21.75 5.05 -19.21
CA ALA A 660 21.61 3.69 -18.70
C ALA A 660 21.69 3.61 -17.16
N TRP A 661 22.60 4.35 -16.53
CA TRP A 661 22.71 4.43 -15.06
C TRP A 661 21.58 5.23 -14.41
N TYR A 662 21.02 6.21 -15.12
CA TYR A 662 19.90 7.02 -14.62
C TYR A 662 18.54 6.32 -14.77
N LEU A 663 18.38 5.48 -15.81
CA LEU A 663 17.12 4.85 -16.17
C LEU A 663 16.42 4.13 -15.00
N PRO A 664 17.10 3.34 -14.15
CA PRO A 664 16.44 2.66 -13.03
C PRO A 664 15.77 3.62 -12.05
N SER A 665 16.36 4.80 -11.81
CA SER A 665 15.83 5.80 -10.88
C SER A 665 14.54 6.48 -11.36
N VAL A 666 14.15 6.26 -12.61
CA VAL A 666 12.92 6.78 -13.21
C VAL A 666 11.83 5.70 -13.32
N LEU A 667 12.18 4.43 -13.07
CA LEU A 667 11.20 3.33 -13.09
C LEU A 667 10.24 3.44 -11.91
N ALA A 668 9.00 2.99 -12.11
CA ALA A 668 8.01 2.93 -11.04
C ALA A 668 8.48 1.97 -9.93
N GLY A 669 8.51 2.45 -8.68
CA GLY A 669 9.04 1.70 -7.54
C GLY A 669 8.38 0.34 -7.32
N VAL A 670 7.09 0.19 -7.64
CA VAL A 670 6.37 -1.09 -7.59
C VAL A 670 6.95 -2.10 -8.59
N GLY A 671 7.17 -1.68 -9.84
CA GLY A 671 7.76 -2.54 -10.87
C GLY A 671 9.19 -2.95 -10.53
N VAL A 672 9.98 -2.03 -9.97
CA VAL A 672 11.32 -2.33 -9.44
C VAL A 672 11.22 -3.39 -8.33
N SER A 673 10.28 -3.24 -7.39
CA SER A 673 10.08 -4.18 -6.28
C SER A 673 9.71 -5.59 -6.77
N ILE A 674 8.86 -5.70 -7.79
CA ILE A 674 8.47 -6.99 -8.39
C ILE A 674 9.66 -7.64 -9.13
N LEU A 675 10.48 -6.85 -9.82
CA LEU A 675 11.69 -7.37 -10.48
C LEU A 675 12.68 -7.91 -9.44
N TRP A 676 12.93 -7.14 -8.38
CA TRP A 676 13.86 -7.54 -7.32
C TRP A 676 13.31 -8.69 -6.45
N ARG A 677 11.98 -8.84 -6.37
CA ARG A 677 11.34 -10.07 -5.87
C ARG A 677 11.88 -11.29 -6.63
N TRP A 678 11.93 -11.27 -7.96
CA TRP A 678 12.46 -12.40 -8.71
C TRP A 678 13.98 -12.62 -8.50
N VAL A 679 14.75 -11.53 -8.38
CA VAL A 679 16.21 -11.60 -8.19
C VAL A 679 16.58 -12.29 -6.87
N PHE A 680 15.87 -11.96 -5.80
CA PHE A 680 16.12 -12.49 -4.46
C PHE A 680 15.34 -13.77 -4.16
N ASP A 681 14.72 -14.38 -5.16
CA ASP A 681 14.00 -15.63 -4.95
C ASP A 681 14.96 -16.69 -4.41
N SER A 682 14.59 -17.32 -3.29
CA SER A 682 15.50 -18.19 -2.56
C SER A 682 15.68 -19.53 -3.29
N GLU A 683 14.74 -19.90 -4.16
CA GLU A 683 14.76 -21.10 -5.00
C GLU A 683 15.12 -20.75 -6.45
N GLY A 684 16.40 -20.55 -6.70
CA GLY A 684 16.92 -20.33 -8.05
C GLY A 684 16.76 -18.90 -8.56
N GLY A 685 16.57 -17.92 -7.67
CA GLY A 685 16.75 -16.50 -7.99
C GLY A 685 18.19 -16.18 -8.37
N LEU A 686 18.36 -15.08 -9.10
CA LEU A 686 19.66 -14.67 -9.63
C LEU A 686 20.70 -14.45 -8.53
N ALA A 687 20.31 -13.87 -7.39
CA ALA A 687 21.23 -13.61 -6.29
C ALA A 687 21.82 -14.90 -5.71
N ASN A 688 20.99 -15.91 -5.43
CA ASN A 688 21.45 -17.18 -4.88
C ASN A 688 22.29 -17.96 -5.88
N ARG A 689 21.92 -17.98 -7.17
CA ARG A 689 22.76 -18.60 -8.22
C ARG A 689 24.15 -17.99 -8.30
N LEU A 690 24.27 -16.67 -8.15
CA LEU A 690 25.58 -16.00 -8.14
C LEU A 690 26.40 -16.36 -6.88
N LEU A 691 25.75 -16.53 -5.72
CA LEU A 691 26.41 -16.99 -4.49
C LEU A 691 26.88 -18.45 -4.61
N GLU A 692 26.08 -19.31 -5.23
CA GLU A 692 26.43 -20.71 -5.48
C GLU A 692 27.67 -20.86 -6.37
N LEU A 693 27.86 -19.97 -7.36
CA LEU A 693 29.06 -19.96 -8.22
C LEU A 693 30.36 -19.77 -7.43
N VAL A 694 30.31 -19.10 -6.28
CA VAL A 694 31.46 -18.89 -5.38
C VAL A 694 31.43 -19.84 -4.17
N GLY A 695 30.56 -20.86 -4.20
CA GLY A 695 30.46 -21.90 -3.17
C GLY A 695 29.69 -21.50 -1.92
N ILE A 696 28.94 -20.39 -1.94
CA ILE A 696 28.13 -19.91 -0.82
C ILE A 696 26.68 -20.33 -1.02
N ALA A 697 26.11 -21.05 -0.04
CA ALA A 697 24.67 -21.28 0.00
C ALA A 697 23.97 -19.95 0.26
N GLY A 698 23.14 -19.50 -0.68
CA GLY A 698 22.45 -18.22 -0.56
C GLY A 698 21.42 -18.20 0.58
N PRO A 699 21.25 -17.07 1.28
CA PRO A 699 20.28 -16.96 2.37
C PRO A 699 18.86 -16.89 1.83
N GLU A 700 17.92 -17.00 2.75
CA GLU A 700 16.50 -16.88 2.47
C GLU A 700 16.07 -15.44 2.74
N TRP A 701 16.31 -14.59 1.74
CA TRP A 701 16.35 -13.13 1.86
C TRP A 701 15.15 -12.51 2.60
N PHE A 702 13.95 -13.06 2.41
CA PHE A 702 12.72 -12.60 3.04
C PHE A 702 11.97 -13.73 3.76
N GLY A 703 12.70 -14.79 4.15
CA GLY A 703 12.20 -15.96 4.86
C GLY A 703 12.72 -16.02 6.29
N LYS A 704 13.22 -17.19 6.71
CA LYS A 704 13.80 -17.38 8.06
C LYS A 704 14.99 -16.44 8.32
N ASP A 705 15.78 -16.16 7.28
CA ASP A 705 17.00 -15.36 7.40
C ASP A 705 16.71 -13.86 7.27
N ALA A 706 15.43 -13.46 7.16
CA ALA A 706 15.02 -12.09 6.85
C ALA A 706 15.60 -11.06 7.83
N ALA A 707 15.74 -11.41 9.12
CA ALA A 707 16.31 -10.53 10.14
C ALA A 707 17.71 -10.01 9.75
N ILE A 708 18.51 -10.84 9.08
CA ILE A 708 19.90 -10.53 8.70
C ILE A 708 20.00 -10.20 7.21
N ALA A 709 19.25 -10.91 6.35
CA ALA A 709 19.39 -10.85 4.90
C ALA A 709 18.52 -9.77 4.23
N ALA A 710 17.36 -9.43 4.81
CA ALA A 710 16.43 -8.50 4.15
C ALA A 710 16.98 -7.07 4.06
N PRO A 711 17.52 -6.44 5.13
CA PRO A 711 18.04 -5.08 5.03
C PRO A 711 19.17 -4.92 4.00
N PRO A 712 20.16 -5.83 3.91
CA PRO A 712 21.11 -5.87 2.78
C PRO A 712 20.43 -6.03 1.41
N ALA A 713 19.41 -6.89 1.27
CA ALA A 713 18.69 -7.06 0.01
C ALA A 713 18.02 -5.77 -0.46
N PHE A 714 17.32 -5.08 0.45
CA PHE A 714 16.74 -3.77 0.17
C PHE A 714 17.82 -2.72 -0.16
N ALA A 715 18.99 -2.76 0.49
CA ALA A 715 20.09 -1.85 0.20
C ALA A 715 20.69 -2.09 -1.19
N LEU A 716 20.89 -3.35 -1.59
CA LEU A 716 21.33 -3.74 -2.93
C LEU A 716 20.37 -3.26 -4.02
N MET A 717 19.06 -3.38 -3.77
CA MET A 717 18.03 -2.80 -4.62
C MET A 717 18.17 -1.27 -4.70
N GLY A 718 18.40 -0.60 -3.56
CA GLY A 718 18.67 0.83 -3.49
C GLY A 718 19.91 1.26 -4.27
N PHE A 719 20.96 0.44 -4.31
CA PHE A 719 22.18 0.71 -5.08
C PHE A 719 21.94 0.76 -6.59
N TRP A 720 20.93 0.05 -7.09
CA TRP A 720 20.55 0.12 -8.49
C TRP A 720 19.86 1.45 -8.84
N LEU A 721 19.33 2.16 -7.84
CA LEU A 721 18.60 3.43 -7.99
C LEU A 721 19.48 4.68 -7.78
N ILE A 722 20.81 4.53 -7.69
CA ILE A 722 21.74 5.64 -7.37
C ILE A 722 21.92 6.67 -8.49
N GLY A 723 21.26 6.49 -9.64
CA GLY A 723 21.40 7.35 -10.81
C GLY A 723 21.19 8.83 -10.51
N GLY A 724 20.23 9.18 -9.65
CA GLY A 724 20.01 10.55 -9.20
C GLY A 724 21.22 11.14 -8.46
N SER A 725 21.67 10.48 -7.40
CA SER A 725 22.83 10.92 -6.59
C SER A 725 24.12 10.97 -7.42
N MET A 726 24.29 10.02 -8.34
CA MET A 726 25.39 10.00 -9.30
C MET A 726 25.38 11.24 -10.21
N MET A 727 24.22 11.64 -10.74
CA MET A 727 24.11 12.85 -11.57
C MET A 727 24.45 14.11 -10.78
N VAL A 728 24.05 14.18 -9.51
CA VAL A 728 24.42 15.27 -8.61
C VAL A 728 25.94 15.33 -8.39
N TYR A 729 26.60 14.18 -8.15
CA TYR A 729 28.06 14.14 -8.07
C TYR A 729 28.75 14.54 -9.35
N LEU A 730 28.26 14.04 -10.48
CA LEU A 730 28.82 14.33 -11.78
C LEU A 730 28.74 15.83 -12.09
N ALA A 731 27.62 16.48 -11.77
CA ALA A 731 27.48 17.92 -11.88
C ALA A 731 28.48 18.66 -10.96
N GLY A 732 28.65 18.19 -9.72
CA GLY A 732 29.65 18.71 -8.79
C GLY A 732 31.08 18.59 -9.32
N ILE A 733 31.47 17.44 -9.87
CA ILE A 733 32.80 17.20 -10.46
C ILE A 733 33.04 18.16 -11.63
N GLN A 734 32.03 18.38 -12.46
CA GLN A 734 32.13 19.26 -13.64
C GLN A 734 32.25 20.75 -13.29
N GLN A 735 31.85 21.15 -12.08
CA GLN A 735 31.97 22.53 -11.62
C GLN A 735 33.36 22.86 -11.05
N ILE A 736 34.20 21.85 -10.77
CA ILE A 736 35.55 22.07 -10.24
C ILE A 736 36.41 22.78 -11.30
N PRO A 737 37.01 23.94 -10.99
CA PRO A 737 37.87 24.66 -11.93
C PRO A 737 39.03 23.79 -12.44
N ARG A 738 39.27 23.82 -13.76
CA ARG A 738 40.34 23.02 -14.37
C ARG A 738 41.73 23.46 -13.92
N ASP A 739 41.91 24.74 -13.65
CA ASP A 739 43.17 25.34 -13.23
C ASP A 739 43.73 24.67 -11.95
N LEU A 740 42.86 24.20 -11.05
CA LEU A 740 43.27 23.45 -9.85
C LEU A 740 43.87 22.07 -10.20
N TYR A 741 43.35 21.40 -11.22
CA TYR A 741 43.89 20.13 -11.69
C TYR A 741 45.20 20.29 -12.46
N GLU A 742 45.34 21.36 -13.23
CA GLU A 742 46.55 21.72 -13.98
C GLU A 742 47.69 22.11 -13.03
N ALA A 743 47.41 22.98 -12.04
CA ALA A 743 48.37 23.34 -11.00
C ALA A 743 48.88 22.10 -10.23
N ALA A 744 47.97 21.21 -9.82
CA ALA A 744 48.36 19.98 -9.13
C ALA A 744 49.21 19.04 -10.02
N GLU A 745 48.96 19.02 -11.33
CA GLU A 745 49.74 18.22 -12.28
C GLU A 745 51.16 18.77 -12.48
N ILE A 746 51.31 20.09 -12.53
CA ILE A 746 52.60 20.78 -12.54
C ILE A 746 53.41 20.44 -11.26
N ASP A 747 52.74 20.36 -10.11
CA ASP A 747 53.33 19.95 -8.82
C ASP A 747 53.62 18.43 -8.71
N GLY A 748 53.46 17.67 -9.81
CA GLY A 748 53.72 16.23 -9.86
C GLY A 748 52.68 15.38 -9.13
N ALA A 749 51.47 15.89 -8.88
CA ALA A 749 50.42 15.11 -8.23
C ALA A 749 49.79 14.10 -9.20
N GLY A 750 50.04 12.81 -8.94
CA GLY A 750 49.35 11.72 -9.66
C GLY A 750 47.83 11.67 -9.40
N PRO A 751 47.07 10.84 -10.16
CA PRO A 751 45.60 10.79 -10.11
C PRO A 751 45.02 10.57 -8.70
N VAL A 752 45.62 9.67 -7.92
CA VAL A 752 45.20 9.40 -6.53
C VAL A 752 45.39 10.62 -5.64
N ARG A 753 46.53 11.30 -5.75
CA ARG A 753 46.81 12.52 -4.97
C ARG A 753 45.86 13.65 -5.36
N ARG A 754 45.55 13.82 -6.65
CA ARG A 754 44.56 14.79 -7.14
C ARG A 754 43.14 14.48 -6.65
N PHE A 755 42.75 13.20 -6.57
CA PHE A 755 41.46 12.81 -6.01
C PHE A 755 41.33 13.25 -4.54
N TRP A 756 42.25 12.84 -3.68
CA TRP A 756 42.17 13.12 -2.24
C TRP A 756 42.44 14.60 -1.87
N ARG A 757 43.28 15.31 -2.64
CA ARG A 757 43.70 16.69 -2.31
C ARG A 757 42.93 17.77 -3.05
N VAL A 758 42.32 17.47 -4.20
CA VAL A 758 41.57 18.45 -5.01
C VAL A 758 40.11 18.05 -5.14
N THR A 759 39.83 16.86 -5.68
CA THR A 759 38.46 16.47 -6.05
C THR A 759 37.56 16.29 -4.82
N LEU A 760 37.99 15.47 -3.87
CA LEU A 760 37.18 15.14 -2.69
C LEU A 760 36.91 16.37 -1.80
N PRO A 761 37.89 17.25 -1.51
CA PRO A 761 37.63 18.49 -0.77
C PRO A 761 36.67 19.43 -1.50
N MET A 762 36.84 19.61 -2.82
CA MET A 762 35.95 20.47 -3.62
C MET A 762 34.53 19.90 -3.74
N LEU A 763 34.38 18.57 -3.69
CA LEU A 763 33.07 17.92 -3.67
C LEU A 763 32.39 17.91 -2.31
N SER A 764 33.07 18.31 -1.22
CA SER A 764 32.53 18.21 0.13
C SER A 764 31.12 18.82 0.33
N PRO A 765 30.72 19.96 -0.31
CA PRO A 765 29.35 20.46 -0.18
C PRO A 765 28.33 19.55 -0.88
N VAL A 766 28.71 18.94 -2.00
CA VAL A 766 27.89 18.00 -2.77
C VAL A 766 27.78 16.67 -2.02
N ILE A 767 28.86 16.23 -1.37
CA ILE A 767 28.88 15.06 -0.47
C ILE A 767 27.92 15.26 0.69
N LEU A 768 28.00 16.41 1.36
CA LEU A 768 27.10 16.75 2.46
C LEU A 768 25.63 16.75 2.01
N PHE A 769 25.32 17.40 0.88
CA PHE A 769 23.97 17.46 0.35
C PHE A 769 23.39 16.06 0.07
N ASN A 770 24.12 15.24 -0.68
CA ASN A 770 23.69 13.87 -1.00
C ASN A 770 23.62 12.99 0.25
N LEU A 771 24.51 13.17 1.23
CA LEU A 771 24.45 12.45 2.50
C LEU A 771 23.16 12.79 3.26
N ILE A 772 22.80 14.07 3.38
CA ILE A 772 21.57 14.50 4.03
C ILE A 772 20.36 13.92 3.29
N MET A 773 20.32 14.01 1.97
CA MET A 773 19.23 13.46 1.16
C MET A 773 19.13 11.93 1.28
N ALA A 774 20.26 11.23 1.31
CA ALA A 774 20.30 9.78 1.48
C ALA A 774 19.82 9.34 2.86
N VAL A 775 20.18 10.08 3.93
CA VAL A 775 19.71 9.82 5.29
C VAL A 775 18.21 10.08 5.39
N ILE A 776 17.70 11.18 4.84
CA ILE A 776 16.25 11.44 4.84
C ILE A 776 15.53 10.31 4.08
N GLY A 777 16.00 9.95 2.89
CA GLY A 777 15.39 8.92 2.05
C GLY A 777 15.42 7.52 2.67
N SER A 778 16.47 7.15 3.41
CA SER A 778 16.58 5.82 4.00
C SER A 778 15.58 5.57 5.13
N PHE A 779 15.16 6.63 5.82
CA PHE A 779 14.09 6.58 6.82
C PHE A 779 12.69 6.65 6.19
N GLN A 780 12.58 6.92 4.89
CA GLN A 780 11.30 7.03 4.16
C GLN A 780 10.99 5.81 3.28
N VAL A 781 11.69 4.69 3.46
CA VAL A 781 11.43 3.46 2.70
C VAL A 781 10.06 2.90 3.05
N PHE A 782 9.17 2.91 2.06
CA PHE A 782 7.80 2.42 2.17
C PHE A 782 7.46 1.46 1.04
N THR A 783 7.48 1.94 -0.21
CA THR A 783 6.99 1.19 -1.38
C THR A 783 7.64 -0.18 -1.51
N GLN A 784 8.96 -0.26 -1.32
CA GLN A 784 9.72 -1.50 -1.45
C GLN A 784 9.32 -2.48 -0.35
N ALA A 785 9.25 -2.03 0.91
CA ALA A 785 8.87 -2.85 2.04
C ALA A 785 7.42 -3.38 1.88
N PHE A 786 6.50 -2.49 1.52
CA PHE A 786 5.09 -2.79 1.30
C PHE A 786 4.90 -3.83 0.18
N VAL A 787 5.49 -3.61 -0.99
CA VAL A 787 5.28 -4.46 -2.18
C VAL A 787 6.01 -5.80 -2.08
N MET A 788 7.20 -5.83 -1.49
CA MET A 788 8.00 -7.06 -1.44
C MET A 788 7.57 -8.00 -0.33
N THR A 789 7.16 -7.46 0.82
CA THR A 789 7.03 -8.26 2.06
C THR A 789 5.82 -7.91 2.92
N GLY A 790 5.25 -6.71 2.81
CA GLY A 790 4.22 -6.24 3.74
C GLY A 790 4.68 -6.16 5.20
N GLY A 791 5.99 -6.21 5.47
CA GLY A 791 6.55 -6.25 6.82
C GLY A 791 6.68 -7.65 7.42
N GLU A 792 6.37 -8.70 6.66
CA GLU A 792 6.52 -10.10 7.05
C GLU A 792 7.91 -10.69 6.71
N PRO A 793 8.29 -11.82 7.32
CA PRO A 793 7.60 -12.56 8.39
C PRO A 793 7.88 -11.97 9.78
N GLY A 794 6.92 -12.05 10.70
CA GLY A 794 7.13 -11.72 12.12
C GLY A 794 7.73 -10.33 12.42
N ASP A 795 7.42 -9.32 11.59
CA ASP A 795 7.94 -7.94 11.61
C ASP A 795 9.42 -7.75 11.22
N LEU A 796 10.11 -8.80 10.77
CA LEU A 796 11.54 -8.75 10.43
C LEU A 796 11.88 -7.80 9.27
N THR A 797 10.89 -7.46 8.45
CA THR A 797 11.02 -6.55 7.31
C THR A 797 10.14 -5.31 7.46
N ARG A 798 9.58 -5.08 8.66
CA ARG A 798 8.66 -3.98 8.91
C ARG A 798 9.43 -2.67 9.09
N PHE A 799 9.62 -1.93 8.00
CA PHE A 799 10.21 -0.59 8.05
C PHE A 799 9.32 0.40 8.81
N TYR A 800 9.94 1.44 9.37
CA TYR A 800 9.26 2.43 10.21
C TYR A 800 8.02 3.05 9.53
N VAL A 801 8.16 3.51 8.29
CA VAL A 801 7.07 4.16 7.55
C VAL A 801 5.99 3.16 7.15
N LEU A 802 6.35 1.90 6.91
CA LEU A 802 5.37 0.84 6.72
C LEU A 802 4.56 0.63 8.00
N TYR A 803 5.21 0.55 9.16
CA TYR A 803 4.50 0.42 10.43
C TYR A 803 3.57 1.61 10.70
N LEU A 804 4.03 2.84 10.43
CA LEU A 804 3.20 4.05 10.52
C LEU A 804 1.95 3.93 9.63
N PHE A 805 2.13 3.48 8.38
CA PHE A 805 1.03 3.26 7.45
C PHE A 805 0.03 2.21 7.96
N ASN A 806 0.51 1.08 8.49
CA ASN A 806 -0.38 0.05 9.03
C ASN A 806 -1.22 0.60 10.21
N ASN A 807 -0.62 1.36 11.13
CA ASN A 807 -1.37 1.97 12.23
C ASN A 807 -2.44 2.96 11.72
N ALA A 808 -2.08 3.82 10.77
CA ALA A 808 -3.01 4.83 10.25
C ALA A 808 -4.20 4.25 9.47
N PHE A 809 -3.95 3.25 8.63
CA PHE A 809 -4.91 2.82 7.60
C PHE A 809 -5.40 1.37 7.75
N GLU A 810 -4.69 0.52 8.48
CA GLU A 810 -5.13 -0.86 8.74
C GLU A 810 -5.77 -0.99 10.13
N LEU A 811 -5.15 -0.39 11.15
CA LEU A 811 -5.60 -0.44 12.54
C LEU A 811 -6.53 0.71 12.94
N TYR A 812 -6.71 1.72 12.07
CA TYR A 812 -7.51 2.91 12.34
C TYR A 812 -7.06 3.66 13.61
N ASP A 813 -5.74 3.79 13.81
CA ASP A 813 -5.16 4.54 14.91
C ASP A 813 -4.36 5.74 14.39
N MET A 814 -5.11 6.74 13.88
CA MET A 814 -4.54 7.91 13.22
C MET A 814 -3.84 8.85 14.21
N GLY A 815 -4.33 8.92 15.45
CA GLY A 815 -3.68 9.64 16.54
C GLY A 815 -2.30 9.07 16.85
N TYR A 816 -2.22 7.76 17.08
CA TYR A 816 -0.95 7.06 17.29
C TYR A 816 0.00 7.17 16.09
N ALA A 817 -0.50 6.95 14.87
CA ALA A 817 0.30 7.09 13.66
C ALA A 817 0.81 8.53 13.45
N SER A 818 0.04 9.54 13.86
CA SER A 818 0.49 10.93 13.85
C SER A 818 1.65 11.15 14.84
N ALA A 819 1.61 10.54 16.02
CA ALA A 819 2.74 10.58 16.97
C ALA A 819 4.00 9.95 16.38
N MET A 820 3.87 8.82 15.68
CA MET A 820 4.97 8.22 14.92
C MET A 820 5.54 9.18 13.88
N ALA A 821 4.69 9.84 13.07
CA ALA A 821 5.15 10.80 12.06
C ALA A 821 6.02 11.92 12.66
N TRP A 822 5.63 12.43 13.83
CA TRP A 822 6.38 13.47 14.54
C TRP A 822 7.69 12.97 15.16
N ILE A 823 7.73 11.75 15.70
CA ILE A 823 8.98 11.14 16.16
C ILE A 823 9.94 10.99 14.98
N LEU A 824 9.48 10.50 13.83
CA LEU A 824 10.30 10.36 12.64
C LEU A 824 10.89 11.71 12.20
N LEU A 825 10.07 12.76 12.18
CA LEU A 825 10.52 14.11 11.85
C LEU A 825 11.61 14.57 12.82
N VAL A 826 11.42 14.41 14.13
CA VAL A 826 12.39 14.80 15.15
C VAL A 826 13.70 14.00 14.98
N VAL A 827 13.63 12.69 14.78
CA VAL A 827 14.81 11.84 14.58
C VAL A 827 15.59 12.28 13.34
N VAL A 828 14.92 12.47 12.20
CA VAL A 828 15.55 12.91 10.95
C VAL A 828 16.15 14.32 11.10
N LEU A 829 15.47 15.23 11.79
CA LEU A 829 15.99 16.58 12.07
C LEU A 829 17.22 16.53 12.97
N LEU A 830 17.22 15.72 14.03
CA LEU A 830 18.36 15.56 14.94
C LEU A 830 19.57 14.96 14.21
N LEU A 831 19.36 13.94 13.37
CA LEU A 831 20.41 13.36 12.53
C LEU A 831 20.96 14.39 11.53
N THR A 832 20.07 15.14 10.87
CA THR A 832 20.46 16.20 9.92
C THR A 832 21.26 17.30 10.62
N ALA A 833 20.81 17.74 11.81
CA ALA A 833 21.51 18.74 12.61
C ALA A 833 22.87 18.23 13.08
N ALA A 834 22.97 16.95 13.48
CA ALA A 834 24.24 16.32 13.84
C ALA A 834 25.21 16.26 12.65
N ILE A 835 24.72 15.89 11.46
CA ILE A 835 25.49 15.89 10.21
C ILE A 835 25.99 17.30 9.89
N LEU A 836 25.11 18.32 9.90
CA LEU A 836 25.49 19.72 9.62
C LEU A 836 26.50 20.26 10.64
N ARG A 837 26.31 19.94 11.92
CA ARG A 837 27.22 20.38 13.00
C ARG A 837 28.60 19.75 12.83
N THR A 838 28.67 18.46 12.54
CA THR A 838 29.95 17.74 12.34
C THR A 838 30.63 18.14 11.01
N SER A 839 29.87 18.42 9.96
CA SER A 839 30.40 18.79 8.65
C SER A 839 30.91 20.23 8.57
N SER A 840 30.47 21.12 9.46
CA SER A 840 30.88 22.54 9.50
C SER A 840 32.40 22.77 9.53
N ARG A 841 33.18 21.78 9.97
CA ARG A 841 34.66 21.81 9.98
C ARG A 841 35.32 21.17 8.76
N ALA A 842 34.58 20.38 7.98
CA ALA A 842 35.11 19.54 6.90
C ALA A 842 34.66 19.98 5.49
N VAL A 843 33.69 20.90 5.39
CA VAL A 843 33.14 21.35 4.10
C VAL A 843 33.82 22.62 3.61
N TYR A 844 34.37 22.56 2.40
CA TYR A 844 34.99 23.69 1.73
C TYR A 844 33.95 24.46 0.91
N TYR A 845 33.58 25.66 1.35
CA TYR A 845 32.72 26.58 0.60
C TYR A 845 33.58 27.60 -0.15
N GLU A 846 33.76 27.40 -1.46
CA GLU A 846 34.48 28.35 -2.33
C GLU A 846 33.84 29.76 -2.30
N ALA A 847 32.51 29.82 -2.17
CA ALA A 847 31.73 31.07 -2.18
C ALA A 847 31.73 31.86 -0.85
N MET A 848 32.27 31.31 0.26
CA MET A 848 32.23 31.97 1.57
C MET A 848 33.56 32.64 1.98
N LYS A 849 34.59 32.62 1.13
CA LYS A 849 35.73 33.53 1.28
C LYS A 849 35.43 34.84 0.55
N LYS A 850 34.92 35.82 1.29
CA LYS A 850 35.06 37.24 0.93
C LYS A 850 36.36 37.77 1.52
#